data_AF-A0A7W0K5Z1-F1
#
_entry.id   AF-A0A7W0K5Z1-F1
#
_cell.length_a   1.000
_cell.length_b   1.000
_cell.length_c   1.000
_cell.angle_alpha   90.00
_cell.angle_beta   90.00
_cell.angle_gamma   90.00
#
_symmetry.space_group_name_H-M   'P 1'
#
loop_
_entity.id
_entity.type
_entity.pdbx_description
1 polymer ?
#
loop_
_entity_poly.entity_id
_entity_poly.type
_entity_poly.pdbx_seq_one_letter_code
_entity_poly.pdbx_strand_id
1 'polypeptide(L)'
;MRWDGSRWIDEGRIAGISDQVRSVFQAKDGTIWAGTQSSGAFRLRDADAQPGTPRPAAPRVDRFGAAEGLATGGAAIVRVGETVYASVLDKIARFDDASGKFVADRTFEVVERDEDLRFINFVEAPDGRIYVNSGREGAVLTRQSDGSYTTDRQLFSRFATDANQAFYPESDGVLWFGARGQLVRFDTRQFVRSSPPFSALVRRMVVNQNHPVSTLSASAAPKLSPDASALRFEFAAPTFLNEGATLYQSRLDGFDKDWSEWSRESRRDYTNVSFGDYTFRVRARNELSQLSEEGTFAFTVLPPWYRTWWAYALYALALIGLVYGGARTVRHRVVVKERNRAEIAAAKMRAESAEALTSLERERTQSIELLNEIGREITSSLDFDTIFERLYERVNQLADADVFGIGLYDAERRQIEYRLAIEKGKRYAPYTRDASNPDQLPVWCIEHRQPVFINDIDAEYSRYISRFDEQSRLLEDGTMSRPPQSLIYLPLASQDRVVGVITIQSFEKNAYTEHHLSMLQNLASFTSVALDNANAYRQMNEQEHEIRRLFDEAQRARTAAEEADAAKSAFLSTVSHELRTPLTSVLGFAKIIKKRLEERLFPLIQSDDKKVRQTMQQVDDNLKVVVSEGERLTKLIDDVLDLAKIEAGKLEWHMEALSIAEVIDRAAAATASLFEQKPVT
;
A
#
# COMPACT_ATOMS: atom_id res chain seq x y z
N MET A 1 -48.62 -36.03 37.63
CA MET A 1 -49.97 -35.46 37.41
C MET A 1 -50.81 -36.50 36.71
N ARG A 2 -51.99 -36.81 37.25
CA ARG A 2 -52.98 -37.71 36.65
C ARG A 2 -54.27 -36.95 36.38
N TRP A 3 -54.88 -37.14 35.21
CA TRP A 3 -56.21 -36.60 34.93
C TRP A 3 -57.27 -37.60 35.41
N ASP A 4 -58.22 -37.16 36.23
CA ASP A 4 -59.31 -38.00 36.74
C ASP A 4 -60.62 -37.90 35.93
N GLY A 5 -60.61 -37.15 34.83
CA GLY A 5 -61.80 -36.82 34.04
C GLY A 5 -62.31 -35.39 34.27
N SER A 6 -61.93 -34.75 35.38
CA SER A 6 -62.39 -33.40 35.75
C SER A 6 -61.27 -32.45 36.17
N ARG A 7 -60.21 -32.98 36.78
CA ARG A 7 -59.06 -32.20 37.24
C ARG A 7 -57.76 -33.00 37.18
N TRP A 8 -56.65 -32.27 37.21
CA TRP A 8 -55.33 -32.84 37.39
C TRP A 8 -55.06 -33.06 38.87
N ILE A 9 -54.71 -34.29 39.24
CA ILE A 9 -54.27 -34.70 40.57
C ILE A 9 -52.75 -34.80 40.55
N ASP A 10 -52.08 -34.09 41.46
CA ASP A 10 -50.65 -34.28 41.68
C ASP A 10 -50.43 -35.57 42.49
N GLU A 11 -49.68 -36.52 41.91
CA GLU A 11 -49.36 -37.82 42.52
C GLU A 11 -47.95 -37.83 43.12
N GLY A 12 -47.37 -36.64 43.30
CA GLY A 12 -46.06 -36.44 43.88
C GLY A 12 -44.91 -36.79 42.94
N ARG A 13 -43.70 -36.72 43.48
CA ARG A 13 -42.46 -37.03 42.74
C ARG A 13 -42.19 -38.53 42.73
N ILE A 14 -41.51 -38.98 41.68
CA ILE A 14 -41.00 -40.34 41.57
C ILE A 14 -39.65 -40.40 42.29
N ALA A 15 -39.53 -41.29 43.27
CA ALA A 15 -38.27 -41.47 44.01
C ALA A 15 -37.14 -41.85 43.04
N GLY A 16 -35.96 -41.24 43.22
CA GLY A 16 -34.80 -41.44 42.35
C GLY A 16 -34.72 -40.50 41.14
N ILE A 17 -35.76 -39.69 40.87
CA ILE A 17 -35.76 -38.68 39.81
C ILE A 17 -35.86 -37.29 40.45
N SER A 18 -34.71 -36.61 40.60
CA SER A 18 -34.60 -35.27 41.20
C SER A 18 -34.27 -34.16 40.20
N ASP A 19 -33.92 -34.50 38.97
CA ASP A 19 -33.53 -33.57 37.91
C ASP A 19 -34.74 -33.05 37.11
N GLN A 20 -34.56 -31.97 36.37
CA GLN A 20 -35.54 -31.44 35.43
C GLN A 20 -35.66 -32.35 34.21
N VAL A 21 -36.80 -33.02 34.07
CA VAL A 21 -37.17 -33.77 32.86
C VAL A 21 -37.49 -32.77 31.74
N ARG A 22 -36.80 -32.91 30.60
CA ARG A 22 -36.90 -32.02 29.43
C ARG A 22 -37.60 -32.66 28.23
N SER A 23 -37.64 -33.99 28.20
CA SER A 23 -38.31 -34.77 27.15
C SER A 23 -38.92 -36.03 27.78
N VAL A 24 -40.09 -36.42 27.32
CA VAL A 24 -40.76 -37.63 27.80
C VAL A 24 -41.61 -38.22 26.68
N PHE A 25 -41.60 -39.55 26.55
CA PHE A 25 -42.58 -40.26 25.74
C PHE A 25 -42.89 -41.63 26.35
N GLN A 26 -44.07 -42.16 26.02
CA GLN A 26 -44.47 -43.52 26.38
C GLN A 26 -44.32 -44.44 25.16
N ALA A 27 -43.58 -45.53 25.32
CA ALA A 27 -43.44 -46.58 24.33
C ALA A 27 -44.72 -47.45 24.29
N LYS A 28 -44.88 -48.25 23.23
CA LYS A 28 -46.08 -49.07 23.01
C LYS A 28 -46.30 -50.14 24.08
N ASP A 29 -45.24 -50.57 24.74
CA ASP A 29 -45.23 -51.53 25.85
C ASP A 29 -45.59 -50.89 27.21
N GLY A 30 -45.92 -49.59 27.23
CA GLY A 30 -46.23 -48.84 28.45
C GLY A 30 -44.99 -48.26 29.16
N THR A 31 -43.78 -48.56 28.69
CA THR A 31 -42.53 -48.03 29.24
C THR A 31 -42.43 -46.53 29.00
N ILE A 32 -42.12 -45.74 30.03
CA ILE A 32 -41.93 -44.29 29.90
C ILE A 32 -40.43 -43.99 29.83
N TRP A 33 -40.03 -43.29 28.78
CA TRP A 33 -38.68 -42.77 28.64
C TRP A 33 -38.65 -41.28 28.94
N ALA A 34 -37.67 -40.84 29.72
CA ALA A 34 -37.54 -39.46 30.16
C ALA A 34 -36.10 -38.98 30.04
N GLY A 35 -35.87 -37.95 29.23
CA GLY A 35 -34.59 -37.26 29.14
C GLY A 35 -34.52 -36.08 30.10
N THR A 36 -33.35 -35.82 30.68
CA THR A 36 -33.15 -34.81 31.73
C THR A 36 -32.20 -33.70 31.30
N GLN A 37 -32.18 -32.60 32.06
CA GLN A 37 -31.28 -31.49 31.82
C GLN A 37 -29.82 -31.78 32.18
N SER A 38 -29.53 -32.61 33.18
CA SER A 38 -28.15 -32.83 33.66
C SER A 38 -27.79 -34.27 34.07
N SER A 39 -28.77 -35.16 34.19
CA SER A 39 -28.60 -36.51 34.77
C SER A 39 -28.73 -37.64 33.76
N GLY A 40 -28.58 -37.33 32.47
CA GLY A 40 -28.77 -38.25 31.35
C GLY A 40 -30.24 -38.54 31.09
N ALA A 41 -30.60 -39.81 31.08
CA ALA A 41 -31.97 -40.27 30.82
C ALA A 41 -32.43 -41.34 31.82
N PHE A 42 -33.73 -41.50 31.92
CA PHE A 42 -34.41 -42.51 32.72
C PHE A 42 -35.36 -43.34 31.87
N ARG A 43 -35.48 -44.62 32.22
CA ARG A 43 -36.54 -45.50 31.72
C ARG A 43 -37.35 -45.99 32.90
N LEU A 44 -38.65 -45.71 32.89
CA LEU A 44 -39.59 -46.11 33.90
C LEU A 44 -40.42 -47.28 33.37
N ARG A 45 -40.30 -48.42 34.05
CA ARG A 45 -41.06 -49.63 33.79
C ARG A 45 -42.07 -49.84 34.91
N ASP A 46 -43.15 -50.55 34.62
CA ASP A 46 -44.27 -50.76 35.55
C ASP A 46 -44.85 -49.43 36.08
N ALA A 47 -44.72 -48.36 35.28
CA ALA A 47 -45.23 -47.03 35.57
C ALA A 47 -46.62 -46.80 34.98
N ASP A 48 -47.08 -47.71 34.13
CA ASP A 48 -48.34 -47.60 33.43
C ASP A 48 -49.51 -47.78 34.40
N ALA A 49 -50.47 -46.86 34.33
CA ALA A 49 -51.70 -46.88 35.08
C ALA A 49 -52.83 -46.78 34.06
N GLN A 50 -53.88 -47.59 34.18
CA GLN A 50 -55.06 -47.40 33.34
C GLN A 50 -55.60 -45.98 33.54
N PRO A 51 -56.08 -45.30 32.47
CA PRO A 51 -56.63 -43.95 32.60
C PRO A 51 -57.64 -43.85 33.74
N GLY A 52 -57.42 -42.91 34.67
CA GLY A 52 -58.26 -42.71 35.85
C GLY A 52 -57.89 -43.54 37.09
N THR A 53 -57.01 -44.54 36.99
CA THR A 53 -56.50 -45.30 38.15
C THR A 53 -55.24 -44.64 38.75
N PRO A 54 -55.01 -44.74 40.08
CA PRO A 54 -53.80 -44.20 40.70
C PRO A 54 -52.52 -44.82 40.12
N ARG A 55 -51.45 -44.03 40.03
CA ARG A 55 -50.13 -44.53 39.64
C ARG A 55 -49.66 -45.67 40.58
N PRO A 56 -49.02 -46.73 40.05
CA PRO A 56 -48.36 -47.76 40.85
C PRO A 56 -47.39 -47.15 41.90
N ALA A 57 -47.38 -47.71 43.11
CA ALA A 57 -46.69 -47.13 44.26
C ALA A 57 -45.16 -46.95 44.06
N ALA A 58 -44.52 -47.79 43.25
CA ALA A 58 -43.08 -47.75 42.99
C ALA A 58 -42.74 -48.24 41.58
N PRO A 59 -42.71 -47.37 40.55
CA PRO A 59 -42.23 -47.75 39.23
C PRO A 59 -40.74 -48.10 39.28
N ARG A 60 -40.31 -49.07 38.47
CA ARG A 60 -38.89 -49.40 38.32
C ARG A 60 -38.21 -48.32 37.49
N VAL A 61 -37.15 -47.71 38.02
CA VAL A 61 -36.42 -46.63 37.35
C VAL A 61 -35.03 -47.12 36.97
N ASP A 62 -34.76 -47.25 35.67
CA ASP A 62 -33.41 -47.45 35.15
C ASP A 62 -32.80 -46.10 34.80
N ARG A 63 -31.51 -45.90 35.11
CA ARG A 63 -30.77 -44.68 34.82
C ARG A 63 -29.73 -44.94 33.74
N PHE A 64 -29.62 -43.99 32.82
CA PHE A 64 -28.62 -43.99 31.76
C PHE A 64 -27.79 -42.73 31.87
N GLY A 65 -26.50 -42.89 32.13
CA GLY A 65 -25.49 -41.82 32.12
C GLY A 65 -24.27 -42.23 31.31
N ALA A 66 -23.11 -41.71 31.71
CA ALA A 66 -21.84 -41.97 31.03
C ALA A 66 -21.46 -43.46 30.97
N ALA A 67 -21.74 -44.23 32.03
CA ALA A 67 -21.43 -45.65 32.10
C ALA A 67 -22.30 -46.51 31.15
N GLU A 68 -23.48 -46.00 30.78
CA GLU A 68 -24.45 -46.61 29.88
C GLU A 68 -24.38 -46.04 28.46
N GLY A 69 -23.34 -45.27 28.13
CA GLY A 69 -23.02 -44.84 26.76
C GLY A 69 -23.51 -43.44 26.36
N LEU A 70 -24.14 -42.70 27.28
CA LEU A 70 -24.48 -41.29 27.07
C LEU A 70 -23.28 -40.37 27.36
N ALA A 71 -23.32 -39.13 26.89
CA ALA A 71 -22.33 -38.12 27.32
C ALA A 71 -22.62 -37.67 28.76
N THR A 72 -21.60 -37.14 29.45
CA THR A 72 -21.79 -36.52 30.78
C THR A 72 -22.67 -35.27 30.64
N GLY A 73 -23.80 -35.24 31.35
CA GLY A 73 -24.76 -34.13 31.30
C GLY A 73 -26.18 -34.62 31.03
N GLY A 74 -27.03 -33.73 30.50
CA GLY A 74 -28.40 -34.06 30.12
C GLY A 74 -28.51 -34.85 28.82
N ALA A 75 -29.69 -35.37 28.56
CA ALA A 75 -30.05 -36.00 27.29
C ALA A 75 -31.50 -35.69 26.96
N ALA A 76 -31.80 -35.40 25.70
CA ALA A 76 -33.17 -35.41 25.20
C ALA A 76 -33.47 -36.79 24.60
N ILE A 77 -34.54 -37.43 25.04
CA ILE A 77 -34.97 -38.74 24.56
C ILE A 77 -36.06 -38.55 23.51
N VAL A 78 -35.83 -39.16 22.35
CA VAL A 78 -36.73 -39.09 21.19
C VAL A 78 -37.01 -40.49 20.67
N ARG A 79 -38.14 -40.64 19.98
CA ARG A 79 -38.54 -41.89 19.34
C ARG A 79 -38.61 -41.69 17.83
N VAL A 80 -38.02 -42.62 17.09
CA VAL A 80 -38.16 -42.73 15.64
C VAL A 80 -38.50 -44.18 15.31
N GLY A 81 -39.70 -44.42 14.80
CA GLY A 81 -40.30 -45.74 14.69
C GLY A 81 -40.43 -46.41 16.06
N GLU A 82 -39.89 -47.62 16.18
CA GLU A 82 -39.79 -48.35 17.45
C GLU A 82 -38.46 -48.09 18.18
N THR A 83 -37.54 -47.34 17.57
CA THR A 83 -36.19 -47.15 18.12
C THR A 83 -36.12 -45.90 18.98
N VAL A 84 -35.47 -46.05 20.15
CA VAL A 84 -35.23 -44.96 21.08
C VAL A 84 -33.86 -44.34 20.80
N TYR A 85 -33.82 -43.02 20.71
CA TYR A 85 -32.58 -42.27 20.55
C TYR A 85 -32.43 -41.26 21.69
N ALA A 86 -31.18 -40.97 22.02
CA ALA A 86 -30.79 -39.90 22.92
C ALA A 86 -29.99 -38.85 22.15
N SER A 87 -30.52 -37.64 22.07
CA SER A 87 -29.74 -36.47 21.67
C SER A 87 -28.96 -35.96 22.87
N VAL A 88 -27.64 -35.98 22.75
CA VAL A 88 -26.70 -35.37 23.70
C VAL A 88 -25.90 -34.27 23.00
N LEU A 89 -25.15 -33.48 23.77
CA LEU A 89 -24.50 -32.24 23.32
C LEU A 89 -23.67 -32.43 22.04
N ASP A 90 -22.95 -33.54 21.92
CA ASP A 90 -22.00 -33.80 20.83
C ASP A 90 -22.44 -34.90 19.83
N LYS A 91 -23.43 -35.73 20.17
CA LYS A 91 -23.87 -36.84 19.31
C LYS A 91 -25.34 -37.23 19.47
N ILE A 92 -25.85 -38.09 18.59
CA ILE A 92 -27.07 -38.86 18.81
C ILE A 92 -26.65 -40.31 19.04
N ALA A 93 -27.20 -40.91 20.09
CA ALA A 93 -26.96 -42.31 20.41
C ALA A 93 -28.26 -43.10 20.30
N ARG A 94 -28.19 -44.30 19.73
CA ARG A 94 -29.31 -45.24 19.64
C ARG A 94 -29.32 -46.13 20.87
N PHE A 95 -30.50 -46.38 21.44
CA PHE A 95 -30.63 -47.42 22.46
C PHE A 95 -30.54 -48.80 21.82
N ASP A 96 -29.67 -49.64 22.36
CA ASP A 96 -29.48 -51.01 21.93
C ASP A 96 -30.09 -51.97 22.96
N ASP A 97 -31.20 -52.61 22.60
CA ASP A 97 -31.96 -53.49 23.52
C ASP A 97 -31.16 -54.70 23.99
N ALA A 98 -30.23 -55.19 23.16
CA ALA A 98 -29.41 -56.37 23.49
C ALA A 98 -28.39 -56.06 24.60
N SER A 99 -27.72 -54.90 24.52
CA SER A 99 -26.75 -54.48 25.54
C SER A 99 -27.37 -53.70 26.69
N GLY A 100 -28.58 -53.16 26.52
CA GLY A 100 -29.22 -52.26 27.47
C GLY A 100 -28.52 -50.91 27.60
N LYS A 101 -27.78 -50.48 26.57
CA LYS A 101 -26.96 -49.26 26.57
C LYS A 101 -27.23 -48.39 25.34
N PHE A 102 -26.80 -47.14 25.41
CA PHE A 102 -26.78 -46.24 24.26
C PHE A 102 -25.47 -46.41 23.47
N VAL A 103 -25.59 -46.63 22.16
CA VAL A 103 -24.45 -46.79 21.24
C VAL A 103 -24.43 -45.66 20.23
N ALA A 104 -23.24 -45.28 19.76
CA ALA A 104 -23.10 -44.23 18.75
C ALA A 104 -23.81 -44.64 17.45
N ASP A 105 -24.57 -43.71 16.87
CA ASP A 105 -25.35 -43.95 15.67
C ASP A 105 -25.16 -42.80 14.68
N ARG A 106 -24.84 -43.13 13.43
CA ARG A 106 -24.54 -42.16 12.37
C ARG A 106 -25.75 -41.75 11.53
N THR A 107 -26.92 -42.34 11.78
CA THR A 107 -28.14 -42.13 10.98
C THR A 107 -28.51 -40.65 10.86
N PHE A 108 -28.23 -39.86 11.90
CA PHE A 108 -28.58 -38.44 11.97
C PHE A 108 -27.37 -37.49 11.85
N GLU A 109 -26.20 -37.97 11.41
CA GLU A 109 -25.05 -37.10 11.09
C GLU A 109 -25.33 -36.17 9.89
N VAL A 110 -26.37 -36.46 9.11
CA VAL A 110 -26.85 -35.61 7.99
C VAL A 110 -27.46 -34.27 8.46
N VAL A 111 -27.65 -34.08 9.75
CA VAL A 111 -28.15 -32.84 10.36
C VAL A 111 -26.97 -32.04 10.90
N GLU A 112 -26.66 -30.91 10.24
CA GLU A 112 -25.70 -29.93 10.79
C GLU A 112 -26.24 -29.35 12.11
N ARG A 113 -25.36 -29.30 13.11
CA ARG A 113 -25.68 -28.86 14.46
C ARG A 113 -25.18 -27.45 14.69
N ASP A 114 -26.02 -26.61 15.27
CA ASP A 114 -25.57 -25.34 15.84
C ASP A 114 -24.82 -25.60 17.15
N GLU A 115 -23.61 -25.05 17.29
CA GLU A 115 -22.78 -25.21 18.50
C GLU A 115 -23.45 -24.62 19.75
N ASP A 116 -24.38 -23.68 19.57
CA ASP A 116 -25.10 -23.03 20.66
C ASP A 116 -26.23 -23.91 21.25
N LEU A 117 -26.62 -25.01 20.59
CA LEU A 117 -27.68 -25.89 21.08
C LEU A 117 -27.18 -27.05 21.92
N ARG A 118 -27.82 -27.25 23.08
CA ARG A 118 -27.52 -28.39 23.98
C ARG A 118 -28.13 -29.71 23.51
N PHE A 119 -29.30 -29.68 22.85
CA PHE A 119 -30.02 -30.87 22.40
C PHE A 119 -30.73 -30.59 21.08
N ILE A 120 -30.88 -31.62 20.26
CA ILE A 120 -31.64 -31.58 19.01
C ILE A 120 -32.96 -32.31 19.25
N ASN A 121 -34.05 -31.67 18.86
CA ASN A 121 -35.38 -32.26 18.96
C ASN A 121 -35.83 -32.77 17.59
N PHE A 122 -36.40 -33.98 17.60
CA PHE A 122 -36.95 -34.65 16.43
C PHE A 122 -38.39 -35.05 16.72
N VAL A 123 -39.28 -34.86 15.76
CA VAL A 123 -40.66 -35.34 15.84
C VAL A 123 -40.99 -36.06 14.54
N GLU A 124 -41.28 -37.36 14.65
CA GLU A 124 -41.75 -38.16 13.53
C GLU A 124 -43.24 -37.90 13.28
N ALA A 125 -43.59 -37.67 12.03
CA ALA A 125 -44.95 -37.53 11.58
C ALA A 125 -45.56 -38.87 11.16
N PRO A 126 -46.90 -38.97 11.11
CA PRO A 126 -47.57 -40.22 10.73
C PRO A 126 -47.23 -40.73 9.31
N ASP A 127 -46.70 -39.87 8.45
CA ASP A 127 -46.24 -40.21 7.10
C ASP A 127 -44.76 -40.66 7.04
N GLY A 128 -44.10 -40.77 8.19
CA GLY A 128 -42.70 -41.21 8.32
C GLY A 128 -41.66 -40.11 8.08
N ARG A 129 -42.07 -38.85 7.81
CA ARG A 129 -41.14 -37.71 7.79
C ARG A 129 -40.74 -37.34 9.21
N ILE A 130 -39.49 -36.95 9.40
CA ILE A 130 -38.98 -36.51 10.70
C ILE A 130 -38.69 -35.02 10.64
N TYR A 131 -39.36 -34.24 11.46
CA TYR A 131 -39.14 -32.81 11.61
C TYR A 131 -38.08 -32.56 12.68
N VAL A 132 -37.05 -31.81 12.34
CA VAL A 132 -35.85 -31.63 13.15
C VAL A 132 -35.59 -30.16 13.37
N ASN A 133 -35.29 -29.79 14.61
CA ASN A 133 -34.76 -28.47 14.94
C ASN A 133 -33.34 -28.63 15.46
N SER A 134 -32.37 -28.13 14.69
CA SER A 134 -30.94 -28.15 15.03
C SER A 134 -30.35 -26.77 15.30
N GLY A 135 -31.18 -25.75 15.57
CA GLY A 135 -30.74 -24.42 16.00
C GLY A 135 -31.49 -23.34 15.26
N ARG A 136 -30.77 -22.54 14.48
CA ARG A 136 -31.34 -21.46 13.67
C ARG A 136 -32.15 -21.93 12.47
N GLU A 137 -32.16 -23.24 12.19
CA GLU A 137 -32.81 -23.81 11.01
C GLU A 137 -33.60 -25.09 11.36
N GLY A 138 -34.85 -25.15 10.90
CA GLY A 138 -35.64 -26.38 10.86
C GLY A 138 -35.33 -27.19 9.59
N ALA A 139 -35.40 -28.52 9.69
CA ALA A 139 -35.24 -29.41 8.55
C ALA A 139 -36.20 -30.60 8.60
N VAL A 140 -36.46 -31.20 7.44
CA VAL A 140 -37.25 -32.43 7.32
C VAL A 140 -36.37 -33.54 6.80
N LEU A 141 -36.32 -34.66 7.53
CA LEU A 141 -35.66 -35.88 7.08
C LEU A 141 -36.69 -36.81 6.44
N THR A 142 -36.39 -37.25 5.22
CA THR A 142 -37.18 -38.26 4.51
C THR A 142 -36.32 -39.51 4.34
N ARG A 143 -36.86 -40.66 4.75
CA ARG A 143 -36.17 -41.94 4.63
C ARG A 143 -36.13 -42.40 3.17
N GLN A 144 -34.94 -42.78 2.71
CA GLN A 144 -34.70 -43.32 1.37
C GLN A 144 -34.86 -44.84 1.34
N SER A 145 -34.90 -45.42 0.14
CA SER A 145 -35.07 -46.87 -0.07
C SER A 145 -33.89 -47.70 0.48
N ASP A 146 -32.69 -47.11 0.54
CA ASP A 146 -31.48 -47.72 1.13
C ASP A 146 -31.41 -47.59 2.66
N GLY A 147 -32.39 -46.93 3.28
CA GLY A 147 -32.45 -46.68 4.72
C GLY A 147 -31.72 -45.43 5.19
N SER A 148 -31.04 -44.70 4.31
CA SER A 148 -30.47 -43.38 4.60
C SER A 148 -31.56 -42.29 4.71
N TYR A 149 -31.20 -41.11 5.20
CA TYR A 149 -32.10 -39.96 5.27
C TYR A 149 -31.58 -38.83 4.37
N THR A 150 -32.51 -38.19 3.64
CA THR A 150 -32.25 -36.93 2.94
C THR A 150 -32.83 -35.77 3.71
N THR A 151 -32.08 -34.68 3.80
CA THR A 151 -32.48 -33.46 4.50
C THR A 151 -33.11 -32.44 3.54
N ASP A 152 -34.32 -31.97 3.85
CA ASP A 152 -35.03 -30.88 3.16
C ASP A 152 -35.17 -29.68 4.12
N ARG A 153 -34.41 -28.62 3.86
CA ARG A 153 -34.47 -27.35 4.60
C ARG A 153 -35.42 -26.34 3.96
N GLN A 154 -35.82 -26.57 2.71
CA GLN A 154 -36.60 -25.60 1.94
C GLN A 154 -37.99 -25.40 2.54
N LEU A 155 -38.54 -26.45 3.17
CA LEU A 155 -39.83 -26.37 3.84
C LEU A 155 -39.89 -25.24 4.88
N PHE A 156 -38.78 -24.96 5.56
CA PHE A 156 -38.69 -23.96 6.61
C PHE A 156 -38.09 -22.62 6.17
N SER A 157 -37.64 -22.49 4.92
CA SER A 157 -36.88 -21.30 4.47
C SER A 157 -37.65 -19.99 4.47
N ARG A 158 -38.99 -20.05 4.52
CA ARG A 158 -39.86 -18.87 4.63
C ARG A 158 -40.15 -18.45 6.07
N PHE A 159 -39.67 -19.21 7.05
CA PHE A 159 -39.89 -18.97 8.46
C PHE A 159 -38.55 -18.64 9.12
N ALA A 160 -38.48 -17.52 9.84
CA ALA A 160 -37.37 -17.30 10.75
C ALA A 160 -37.61 -18.16 11.99
N THR A 161 -36.89 -19.27 12.09
CA THR A 161 -37.10 -20.26 13.15
C THR A 161 -36.33 -19.88 14.41
N ASP A 162 -37.02 -19.92 15.55
CA ASP A 162 -36.39 -19.71 16.86
C ASP A 162 -35.70 -21.00 17.32
N ALA A 163 -34.58 -20.89 18.03
CA ALA A 163 -33.74 -22.03 18.43
C ALA A 163 -34.45 -23.12 19.26
N ASN A 164 -35.61 -22.82 19.87
CA ASN A 164 -36.40 -23.74 20.69
C ASN A 164 -37.78 -24.05 20.09
N GLN A 165 -37.85 -24.38 18.80
CA GLN A 165 -39.09 -24.83 18.16
C GLN A 165 -39.51 -26.24 18.60
N ALA A 166 -40.80 -26.35 18.96
CA ALA A 166 -41.52 -27.61 19.04
C ALA A 166 -42.34 -27.79 17.76
N PHE A 167 -42.30 -29.01 17.20
CA PHE A 167 -43.09 -29.41 16.05
C PHE A 167 -44.24 -30.31 16.49
N TYR A 168 -45.43 -30.10 15.93
CA TYR A 168 -46.57 -30.96 16.10
C TYR A 168 -47.18 -31.30 14.72
N PRO A 169 -46.81 -32.46 14.13
CA PRO A 169 -47.39 -32.91 12.87
C PRO A 169 -48.76 -33.57 13.09
N GLU A 170 -49.75 -33.16 12.29
CA GLU A 170 -51.04 -33.82 12.17
C GLU A 170 -51.00 -34.98 11.15
N SER A 171 -51.98 -35.87 11.23
CA SER A 171 -52.10 -37.02 10.32
C SER A 171 -52.42 -36.66 8.87
N ASP A 172 -52.93 -35.46 8.62
CA ASP A 172 -53.28 -34.99 7.28
C ASP A 172 -52.13 -34.25 6.57
N GLY A 173 -50.95 -34.13 7.20
CA GLY A 173 -49.79 -33.42 6.64
C GLY A 173 -49.72 -31.94 7.01
N VAL A 174 -50.60 -31.45 7.88
CA VAL A 174 -50.46 -30.13 8.52
C VAL A 174 -49.41 -30.19 9.63
N LEU A 175 -48.55 -29.19 9.69
CA LEU A 175 -47.52 -29.02 10.71
C LEU A 175 -47.82 -27.76 11.54
N TRP A 176 -47.82 -27.91 12.86
CA TRP A 176 -47.86 -26.79 13.79
C TRP A 176 -46.50 -26.55 14.41
N PHE A 177 -46.09 -25.28 14.50
CA PHE A 177 -44.84 -24.88 15.15
C PHE A 177 -44.87 -23.41 15.53
N GLY A 178 -44.02 -23.00 16.48
CA GLY A 178 -43.87 -21.59 16.86
C GLY A 178 -42.85 -20.87 15.98
N ALA A 179 -43.09 -19.65 15.53
CA ALA A 179 -42.09 -18.82 14.85
C ALA A 179 -42.28 -17.34 15.22
N ARG A 180 -41.22 -16.66 15.67
CA ARG A 180 -41.25 -15.24 16.10
C ARG A 180 -42.34 -14.94 17.13
N GLY A 181 -42.51 -15.84 18.09
CA GLY A 181 -43.56 -15.73 19.14
C GLY A 181 -45.00 -15.96 18.65
N GLN A 182 -45.19 -16.35 17.39
CA GLN A 182 -46.50 -16.71 16.84
C GLN A 182 -46.63 -18.23 16.69
N LEU A 183 -47.87 -18.73 16.74
CA LEU A 183 -48.18 -20.11 16.39
C LEU A 183 -48.51 -20.20 14.90
N VAL A 184 -47.79 -21.05 14.17
CA VAL A 184 -47.92 -21.26 12.72
C VAL A 184 -48.64 -22.59 12.47
N ARG A 185 -49.64 -22.57 11.58
CA ARG A 185 -50.28 -23.74 10.99
C ARG A 185 -49.87 -23.83 9.52
N PHE A 186 -49.21 -24.91 9.13
CA PHE A 186 -48.63 -25.02 7.79
C PHE A 186 -48.99 -26.34 7.10
N ASP A 187 -49.71 -26.29 5.98
CA ASP A 187 -50.00 -27.47 5.17
C ASP A 187 -48.80 -27.82 4.28
N THR A 188 -48.04 -28.84 4.69
CA THR A 188 -46.80 -29.22 4.01
C THR A 188 -47.01 -29.81 2.62
N ARG A 189 -48.23 -30.25 2.28
CA ARG A 189 -48.56 -30.83 0.97
C ARG A 189 -48.75 -29.77 -0.11
N GLN A 190 -49.13 -28.56 0.30
CA GLN A 190 -49.30 -27.41 -0.59
C GLN A 190 -47.96 -26.69 -0.85
N PHE A 191 -46.90 -27.10 -0.15
CA PHE A 191 -45.59 -26.53 -0.35
C PHE A 191 -45.01 -26.96 -1.70
N VAL A 192 -44.99 -26.03 -2.64
CA VAL A 192 -44.29 -26.21 -3.91
C VAL A 192 -42.83 -25.86 -3.70
N ARG A 193 -41.96 -26.87 -3.83
CA ARG A 193 -40.51 -26.69 -3.91
C ARG A 193 -40.19 -25.89 -5.16
N SER A 194 -39.77 -24.64 -4.98
CA SER A 194 -39.29 -23.78 -6.07
C SER A 194 -37.98 -23.16 -5.64
N SER A 195 -36.90 -23.67 -6.23
CA SER A 195 -35.56 -23.13 -6.11
C SER A 195 -35.15 -22.66 -7.50
N PRO A 196 -35.55 -21.45 -7.93
CA PRO A 196 -35.14 -20.95 -9.23
C PRO A 196 -33.60 -20.99 -9.32
N PRO A 197 -33.04 -21.36 -10.47
CA PRO A 197 -31.61 -21.24 -10.66
C PRO A 197 -31.20 -19.78 -10.45
N PHE A 198 -30.05 -19.58 -9.83
CA PHE A 198 -29.47 -18.26 -9.61
C PHE A 198 -28.02 -18.30 -10.07
N SER A 199 -27.50 -17.15 -10.46
CA SER A 199 -26.16 -17.04 -11.02
C SER A 199 -25.29 -16.18 -10.12
N ALA A 200 -24.04 -16.57 -9.93
CA ALA A 200 -23.04 -15.67 -9.36
C ALA A 200 -22.59 -14.68 -10.44
N LEU A 201 -22.50 -13.40 -10.09
CA LEU A 201 -22.19 -12.33 -11.03
C LEU A 201 -20.92 -11.63 -10.60
N VAL A 202 -19.94 -11.53 -11.50
CA VAL A 202 -18.78 -10.66 -11.30
C VAL A 202 -19.22 -9.23 -11.58
N ARG A 203 -19.25 -8.38 -10.56
CA ARG A 203 -19.82 -7.03 -10.60
C ARG A 203 -18.81 -5.96 -10.96
N ARG A 204 -17.58 -6.12 -10.48
CA ARG A 204 -16.53 -5.11 -10.62
C ARG A 204 -15.15 -5.75 -10.55
N MET A 205 -14.23 -5.27 -11.37
CA MET A 205 -12.80 -5.54 -11.26
C MET A 205 -12.08 -4.21 -11.05
N VAL A 206 -11.25 -4.09 -10.02
CA VAL A 206 -10.43 -2.89 -9.75
C VAL A 206 -8.97 -3.25 -9.97
N VAL A 207 -8.27 -2.42 -10.75
CA VAL A 207 -6.84 -2.59 -11.05
C VAL A 207 -6.04 -1.51 -10.35
N ASN A 208 -4.98 -1.90 -9.62
CA ASN A 208 -4.03 -1.00 -8.95
C ASN A 208 -4.70 0.11 -8.10
N GLN A 209 -5.85 -0.17 -7.49
CA GLN A 209 -6.64 0.75 -6.66
C GLN A 209 -7.17 2.02 -7.35
N ASN A 210 -6.81 2.31 -8.60
CA ASN A 210 -7.03 3.63 -9.19
C ASN A 210 -8.21 3.74 -10.17
N HIS A 211 -8.76 2.65 -10.73
CA HIS A 211 -10.02 2.73 -11.49
C HIS A 211 -10.85 1.42 -11.45
N PRO A 212 -12.18 1.49 -11.31
CA PRO A 212 -13.06 0.36 -11.56
C PRO A 212 -13.17 0.07 -13.06
N VAL A 213 -12.75 -1.12 -13.47
CA VAL A 213 -13.16 -1.72 -14.74
C VAL A 213 -14.56 -2.30 -14.51
N SER A 214 -15.59 -1.59 -15.00
CA SER A 214 -16.95 -2.11 -14.99
C SER A 214 -17.03 -3.35 -15.89
N THR A 215 -17.38 -4.49 -15.30
CA THR A 215 -17.49 -5.78 -16.01
C THR A 215 -18.78 -5.87 -16.85
N LEU A 216 -19.65 -4.86 -16.77
CA LEU A 216 -21.03 -4.91 -17.26
C LEU A 216 -21.23 -4.52 -18.73
N SER A 217 -20.19 -4.04 -19.43
CA SER A 217 -20.34 -3.50 -20.80
C SER A 217 -19.28 -3.93 -21.81
N ALA A 218 -18.36 -4.84 -21.47
CA ALA A 218 -17.27 -5.20 -22.38
C ALA A 218 -17.69 -6.35 -23.32
N SER A 219 -17.93 -6.07 -24.61
CA SER A 219 -18.18 -7.11 -25.63
C SER A 219 -16.94 -7.96 -25.94
N ALA A 220 -15.78 -7.59 -25.39
CA ALA A 220 -14.51 -8.28 -25.54
C ALA A 220 -13.73 -8.25 -24.22
N ALA A 221 -12.97 -9.31 -23.93
CA ALA A 221 -12.13 -9.42 -22.74
C ALA A 221 -11.14 -8.23 -22.66
N PRO A 222 -11.10 -7.47 -21.55
CA PRO A 222 -10.22 -6.32 -21.43
C PRO A 222 -8.75 -6.75 -21.42
N LYS A 223 -7.93 -5.93 -22.07
CA LYS A 223 -6.46 -6.06 -22.06
C LYS A 223 -5.89 -5.07 -21.06
N LEU A 224 -5.27 -5.57 -20.01
CA LEU A 224 -4.66 -4.79 -18.95
C LEU A 224 -3.21 -4.44 -19.31
N SER A 225 -2.77 -3.27 -18.85
CA SER A 225 -1.40 -2.80 -19.01
C SER A 225 -0.43 -3.65 -18.18
N PRO A 226 0.86 -3.77 -18.57
CA PRO A 226 1.85 -4.59 -17.87
C PRO A 226 2.13 -4.20 -16.41
N ASP A 227 1.67 -3.03 -15.96
CA ASP A 227 1.79 -2.53 -14.58
C ASP A 227 0.64 -3.01 -13.66
N ALA A 228 -0.37 -3.72 -14.20
CA ALA A 228 -1.50 -4.27 -13.45
C ALA A 228 -1.05 -5.37 -12.46
N SER A 229 -0.55 -4.94 -11.30
CA SER A 229 0.05 -5.82 -10.29
C SER A 229 -0.92 -6.22 -9.19
N ALA A 230 -1.99 -5.45 -8.97
CA ALA A 230 -3.02 -5.75 -7.97
C ALA A 230 -4.42 -5.73 -8.61
N LEU A 231 -5.17 -6.82 -8.41
CA LEU A 231 -6.53 -7.00 -8.92
C LEU A 231 -7.48 -7.29 -7.77
N ARG A 232 -8.60 -6.57 -7.72
CA ARG A 232 -9.71 -6.84 -6.79
C ARG A 232 -10.96 -7.15 -7.57
N PHE A 233 -11.58 -8.29 -7.28
CA PHE A 233 -12.87 -8.69 -7.84
C PHE A 233 -13.94 -8.53 -6.78
N GLU A 234 -15.06 -7.91 -7.16
CA GLU A 234 -16.29 -7.87 -6.36
C GLU A 234 -17.37 -8.64 -7.12
N PHE A 235 -18.10 -9.47 -6.40
CA PHE A 235 -19.10 -10.37 -6.96
C PHE A 235 -20.31 -10.47 -6.05
N ALA A 236 -21.45 -10.84 -6.63
CA ALA A 236 -22.70 -10.99 -5.90
C ALA A 236 -23.54 -12.09 -6.53
N ALA A 237 -24.33 -12.79 -5.71
CA ALA A 237 -25.33 -13.73 -6.19
C ALA A 237 -26.69 -13.30 -5.61
N PRO A 238 -27.59 -12.72 -6.41
CA PRO A 238 -28.86 -12.20 -5.91
C PRO A 238 -29.78 -13.37 -5.50
N THR A 239 -29.90 -13.60 -4.19
CA THR A 239 -30.81 -14.57 -3.59
C THR A 239 -31.91 -13.84 -2.82
N PHE A 240 -33.18 -14.16 -3.05
CA PHE A 240 -34.31 -13.42 -2.47
C PHE A 240 -34.64 -13.79 -1.01
N LEU A 241 -34.13 -14.92 -0.50
CA LEU A 241 -34.48 -15.43 0.83
C LEU A 241 -33.54 -14.88 1.91
N ASN A 242 -32.23 -15.06 1.76
CA ASN A 242 -31.25 -14.57 2.74
C ASN A 242 -29.89 -14.26 2.10
N GLU A 243 -29.73 -13.02 1.62
CA GLU A 243 -28.47 -12.57 1.01
C GLU A 243 -27.25 -12.73 1.95
N GLY A 244 -27.43 -12.47 3.25
CA GLY A 244 -26.35 -12.54 4.25
C GLY A 244 -25.90 -13.96 4.62
N ALA A 245 -26.65 -14.99 4.23
CA ALA A 245 -26.28 -16.39 4.42
C ALA A 245 -25.56 -17.00 3.22
N THR A 246 -25.47 -16.27 2.10
CA THR A 246 -24.83 -16.78 0.87
C THR A 246 -23.32 -16.93 1.07
N LEU A 247 -22.81 -18.12 0.74
CA LEU A 247 -21.39 -18.43 0.75
C LEU A 247 -20.84 -18.43 -0.68
N TYR A 248 -19.61 -18.00 -0.85
CA TYR A 248 -18.92 -17.88 -2.13
C TYR A 248 -17.65 -18.72 -2.16
N GLN A 249 -17.36 -19.27 -3.34
CA GLN A 249 -16.04 -19.76 -3.70
C GLN A 249 -15.58 -19.03 -4.95
N SER A 250 -14.30 -18.69 -4.99
CA SER A 250 -13.70 -18.05 -6.15
C SER A 250 -12.35 -18.70 -6.48
N ARG A 251 -11.95 -18.56 -7.74
CA ARG A 251 -10.61 -18.89 -8.21
C ARG A 251 -10.25 -18.07 -9.43
N LEU A 252 -8.97 -17.88 -9.66
CA LEU A 252 -8.41 -17.26 -10.84
C LEU A 252 -7.65 -18.30 -11.66
N ASP A 253 -8.24 -18.75 -12.76
CA ASP A 253 -7.59 -19.70 -13.68
C ASP A 253 -6.30 -19.06 -14.23
N GLY A 254 -5.16 -19.76 -14.07
CA GLY A 254 -3.83 -19.23 -14.39
C GLY A 254 -3.04 -18.70 -13.17
N PHE A 255 -3.68 -18.61 -12.00
CA PHE A 255 -3.05 -18.21 -10.73
C PHE A 255 -3.33 -19.23 -9.62
N ASP A 256 -4.60 -19.57 -9.38
CA ASP A 256 -5.01 -20.56 -8.39
C ASP A 256 -5.01 -21.98 -8.96
N LYS A 257 -4.75 -22.97 -8.10
CA LYS A 257 -4.86 -24.41 -8.44
C LYS A 257 -6.25 -24.98 -8.15
N ASP A 258 -6.81 -24.62 -6.99
CA ASP A 258 -8.08 -25.12 -6.47
C ASP A 258 -9.02 -23.97 -6.13
N TRP A 259 -10.30 -24.29 -5.85
CA TRP A 259 -11.27 -23.33 -5.36
C TRP A 259 -10.92 -22.85 -3.95
N SER A 260 -11.23 -21.59 -3.62
CA SER A 260 -11.15 -21.11 -2.24
C SER A 260 -12.07 -21.87 -1.29
N GLU A 261 -11.81 -21.78 0.01
CA GLU A 261 -12.79 -22.17 1.03
C GLU A 261 -14.11 -21.37 0.87
N TRP A 262 -15.22 -21.95 1.35
CA TRP A 262 -16.51 -21.27 1.39
C TRP A 262 -16.46 -20.10 2.37
N SER A 263 -16.75 -18.89 1.90
CA SER A 263 -16.73 -17.68 2.72
C SER A 263 -17.93 -16.78 2.44
N ARG A 264 -18.33 -15.93 3.39
CA ARG A 264 -19.36 -14.90 3.17
C ARG A 264 -18.79 -13.66 2.46
N GLU A 265 -17.48 -13.60 2.23
CA GLU A 265 -16.85 -12.48 1.54
C GLU A 265 -17.28 -12.41 0.07
N SER A 266 -17.84 -11.28 -0.33
CA SER A 266 -18.25 -10.95 -1.70
C SER A 266 -17.14 -10.30 -2.54
N ARG A 267 -15.89 -10.45 -2.10
CA ARG A 267 -14.71 -9.88 -2.77
C ARG A 267 -13.49 -10.80 -2.71
N ARG A 268 -12.58 -10.67 -3.67
CA ARG A 268 -11.31 -11.40 -3.71
C ARG A 268 -10.19 -10.52 -4.25
N ASP A 269 -9.06 -10.52 -3.56
CA ASP A 269 -7.87 -9.74 -3.90
C ASP A 269 -6.73 -10.65 -4.38
N TYR A 270 -6.07 -10.25 -5.46
CA TYR A 270 -4.87 -10.87 -6.01
C TYR A 270 -3.77 -9.82 -6.13
N THR A 271 -2.54 -10.22 -5.79
CA THR A 271 -1.35 -9.39 -5.91
C THR A 271 -0.28 -10.11 -6.71
N ASN A 272 0.62 -9.33 -7.31
CA ASN A 272 1.74 -9.80 -8.11
C ASN A 272 1.31 -10.70 -9.31
N VAL A 273 0.24 -10.29 -9.99
CA VAL A 273 -0.26 -11.01 -11.17
C VAL A 273 0.67 -10.77 -12.36
N SER A 274 1.16 -11.86 -12.96
CA SER A 274 2.05 -11.81 -14.14
C SER A 274 1.28 -11.49 -15.42
N PHE A 275 2.00 -11.25 -16.52
CA PHE A 275 1.39 -11.20 -17.85
C PHE A 275 0.86 -12.58 -18.26
N GLY A 276 -0.29 -12.62 -18.95
CA GLY A 276 -0.96 -13.87 -19.34
C GLY A 276 -2.47 -13.70 -19.52
N ASP A 277 -3.12 -14.77 -19.94
CA ASP A 277 -4.58 -14.87 -20.05
C ASP A 277 -5.15 -15.46 -18.77
N TYR A 278 -6.17 -14.81 -18.22
CA TYR A 278 -6.78 -15.16 -16.94
C TYR A 278 -8.29 -15.23 -17.07
N THR A 279 -8.90 -16.15 -16.31
CA THR A 279 -10.36 -16.21 -16.15
C THR A 279 -10.69 -16.28 -14.67
N PHE A 280 -11.29 -15.22 -14.15
CA PHE A 280 -11.84 -15.23 -12.80
C PHE A 280 -13.16 -15.99 -12.80
N ARG A 281 -13.30 -16.94 -11.88
CA ARG A 281 -14.52 -17.74 -11.69
C ARG A 281 -15.02 -17.57 -10.27
N VAL A 282 -16.33 -17.43 -10.14
CA VAL A 282 -17.02 -17.39 -8.86
C VAL A 282 -18.27 -18.26 -8.91
N ARG A 283 -18.53 -18.97 -7.83
CA ARG A 283 -19.79 -19.68 -7.60
C ARG A 283 -20.28 -19.38 -6.20
N ALA A 284 -21.59 -19.38 -6.03
CA ALA A 284 -22.25 -19.14 -4.77
C ALA A 284 -23.03 -20.37 -4.32
N ARG A 285 -23.25 -20.47 -3.02
CA ARG A 285 -24.12 -21.44 -2.37
C ARG A 285 -25.04 -20.69 -1.44
N ASN A 286 -26.35 -20.78 -1.69
CA ASN A 286 -27.35 -20.12 -0.86
C ASN A 286 -27.64 -20.91 0.42
N GLU A 287 -28.54 -20.40 1.26
CA GLU A 287 -28.99 -21.03 2.51
C GLU A 287 -29.62 -22.42 2.31
N LEU A 288 -30.14 -22.70 1.12
CA LEU A 288 -30.67 -24.00 0.74
C LEU A 288 -29.60 -25.00 0.29
N SER A 289 -28.32 -24.65 0.41
CA SER A 289 -27.18 -25.41 -0.12
C SER A 289 -27.22 -25.62 -1.65
N GLN A 290 -28.02 -24.82 -2.36
CA GLN A 290 -28.07 -24.83 -3.83
C GLN A 290 -26.86 -24.07 -4.39
N LEU A 291 -26.17 -24.70 -5.32
CA LEU A 291 -25.07 -24.08 -6.08
C LEU A 291 -25.61 -23.17 -7.18
N SER A 292 -24.98 -22.00 -7.34
CA SER A 292 -25.25 -21.08 -8.44
C SER A 292 -24.62 -21.57 -9.73
N GLU A 293 -25.09 -21.05 -10.85
CA GLU A 293 -24.29 -21.03 -12.08
C GLU A 293 -23.02 -20.21 -11.87
N GLU A 294 -21.91 -20.63 -12.48
CA GLU A 294 -20.61 -19.96 -12.35
C GLU A 294 -20.63 -18.60 -13.05
N GLY A 295 -20.26 -17.56 -12.31
CA GLY A 295 -19.91 -16.26 -12.87
C GLY A 295 -18.47 -16.30 -13.37
N THR A 296 -18.25 -15.99 -14.64
CA THR A 296 -16.91 -15.97 -15.24
C THR A 296 -16.57 -14.59 -15.81
N PHE A 297 -15.32 -14.16 -15.63
CA PHE A 297 -14.79 -12.93 -16.21
C PHE A 297 -13.38 -13.15 -16.75
N ALA A 298 -13.23 -13.08 -18.08
CA ALA A 298 -11.95 -13.28 -18.76
C ALA A 298 -11.25 -11.95 -19.05
N PHE A 299 -9.93 -11.91 -18.89
CA PHE A 299 -9.08 -10.74 -19.17
C PHE A 299 -7.64 -11.18 -19.49
N THR A 300 -6.87 -10.30 -20.12
CA THR A 300 -5.46 -10.56 -20.47
C THR A 300 -4.57 -9.46 -19.91
N VAL A 301 -3.49 -9.82 -19.22
CA VAL A 301 -2.43 -8.88 -18.80
C VAL A 301 -1.33 -8.90 -19.87
N LEU A 302 -1.06 -7.74 -20.49
CA LEU A 302 -0.09 -7.64 -21.59
C LEU A 302 1.37 -7.81 -21.12
N PRO A 303 2.24 -8.44 -21.94
CA PRO A 303 3.65 -8.53 -21.62
C PRO A 303 4.35 -7.16 -21.68
N PRO A 304 5.37 -6.90 -20.83
CA PRO A 304 6.22 -5.73 -20.95
C PRO A 304 6.90 -5.65 -22.32
N TRP A 305 7.17 -4.43 -22.82
CA TRP A 305 7.72 -4.20 -24.16
C TRP A 305 9.02 -4.96 -24.46
N TYR A 306 9.89 -5.15 -23.47
CA TYR A 306 11.18 -5.84 -23.61
C TYR A 306 11.07 -7.38 -23.71
N ARG A 307 9.86 -7.94 -23.57
CA ARG A 307 9.55 -9.37 -23.72
C ARG A 307 8.72 -9.68 -24.96
N THR A 308 8.68 -8.77 -25.92
CA THR A 308 7.97 -8.93 -27.19
C THR A 308 8.83 -9.61 -28.24
N TRP A 309 8.21 -10.25 -29.24
CA TRP A 309 8.91 -10.97 -30.32
C TRP A 309 9.86 -10.06 -31.12
N TRP A 310 9.50 -8.79 -31.33
CA TRP A 310 10.35 -7.83 -32.04
C TRP A 310 11.56 -7.40 -31.19
N ALA A 311 11.43 -7.34 -29.87
CA ALA A 311 12.57 -7.09 -28.98
C ALA A 311 13.59 -8.23 -29.09
N TYR A 312 13.11 -9.49 -29.14
CA TYR A 312 13.98 -10.64 -29.41
C TYR A 312 14.63 -10.59 -30.80
N ALA A 313 13.92 -10.12 -31.83
CA ALA A 313 14.51 -9.91 -33.16
C ALA A 313 15.61 -8.85 -33.13
N LEU A 314 15.45 -7.77 -32.36
CA LEU A 314 16.44 -6.71 -32.19
C LEU A 314 17.68 -7.22 -31.41
N TYR A 315 17.49 -8.04 -30.38
CA TYR A 315 18.59 -8.71 -29.68
C TYR A 315 19.37 -9.65 -30.62
N ALA A 316 18.67 -10.41 -31.45
CA ALA A 316 19.30 -11.27 -32.44
C ALA A 316 20.09 -10.47 -33.50
N LEU A 317 19.55 -9.35 -33.97
CA LEU A 317 20.24 -8.45 -34.90
C LEU A 317 21.49 -7.82 -34.29
N ALA A 318 21.41 -7.36 -33.03
CA ALA A 318 22.56 -6.83 -32.31
C ALA A 318 23.67 -7.90 -32.16
N LEU A 319 23.29 -9.14 -31.86
CA LEU A 319 24.22 -10.27 -31.77
C LEU A 319 24.86 -10.59 -33.14
N ILE A 320 24.07 -10.62 -34.22
CA ILE A 320 24.56 -10.80 -35.59
C ILE A 320 25.53 -9.68 -35.98
N GLY A 321 25.21 -8.43 -35.63
CA GLY A 321 26.07 -7.28 -35.86
C GLY A 321 27.41 -7.39 -35.12
N LEU A 322 27.39 -7.86 -33.87
CA LEU A 322 28.59 -8.14 -33.07
C LEU A 322 29.46 -9.25 -33.69
N VAL A 323 28.84 -10.37 -34.08
CA VAL A 323 29.52 -11.49 -34.73
C VAL A 323 30.10 -11.09 -36.09
N TYR A 324 29.33 -10.34 -36.90
CA TYR A 324 29.78 -9.82 -38.18
C TYR A 324 30.92 -8.81 -38.01
N GLY A 325 30.82 -7.90 -37.04
CA GLY A 325 31.87 -6.96 -36.67
C GLY A 325 33.16 -7.69 -36.32
N GLY A 326 33.10 -8.66 -35.40
CA GLY A 326 34.25 -9.49 -35.01
C GLY A 326 34.84 -10.28 -36.19
N ALA A 327 34.00 -10.92 -37.00
CA ALA A 327 34.44 -11.69 -38.17
C ALA A 327 35.11 -10.80 -39.24
N ARG A 328 34.63 -9.57 -39.42
CA ARG A 328 35.19 -8.58 -40.35
C ARG A 328 36.59 -8.13 -39.91
N THR A 329 36.80 -7.92 -38.62
CA THR A 329 38.12 -7.55 -38.07
C THR A 329 39.13 -8.67 -38.26
N VAL A 330 38.72 -9.93 -38.08
CA VAL A 330 39.57 -11.11 -38.30
C VAL A 330 39.90 -11.28 -39.78
N ARG A 331 38.93 -11.18 -40.70
CA ARG A 331 39.18 -11.27 -42.16
C ARG A 331 40.13 -10.19 -42.66
N HIS A 332 40.00 -8.95 -42.18
CA HIS A 332 40.90 -7.86 -42.54
C HIS A 332 42.35 -8.15 -42.10
N ARG A 333 42.55 -8.80 -40.94
CA ARG A 333 43.88 -9.19 -40.46
C ARG A 333 44.51 -10.34 -41.25
N VAL A 334 43.71 -11.22 -41.85
CA VAL A 334 44.19 -12.38 -42.63
C VAL A 334 44.62 -11.99 -44.05
N VAL A 335 43.88 -11.09 -44.71
CA VAL A 335 44.18 -10.62 -46.08
C VAL A 335 45.50 -9.82 -46.17
N VAL A 336 45.85 -9.11 -45.11
CA VAL A 336 47.13 -8.37 -45.01
C VAL A 336 48.34 -9.31 -44.88
N LYS A 337 48.15 -10.54 -44.38
CA LYS A 337 49.23 -11.48 -44.09
C LYS A 337 49.70 -12.28 -45.32
N GLU A 338 48.85 -12.42 -46.34
CA GLU A 338 49.12 -13.17 -47.58
C GLU A 338 49.97 -12.36 -48.59
N ARG A 339 49.82 -11.02 -48.63
CA ARG A 339 50.63 -10.14 -49.52
C ARG A 339 52.12 -10.11 -49.15
N ASN A 340 52.46 -10.33 -47.89
CA ASN A 340 53.83 -10.24 -47.39
C ASN A 340 54.74 -11.43 -47.77
N ARG A 341 54.21 -12.54 -48.33
CA ARG A 341 55.06 -13.69 -48.73
C ARG A 341 55.75 -13.50 -50.09
N ALA A 342 55.22 -12.66 -50.97
CA ALA A 342 55.78 -12.42 -52.30
C ALA A 342 56.89 -11.35 -52.32
N GLU A 343 56.90 -10.42 -51.36
CA GLU A 343 57.87 -9.31 -51.28
C GLU A 343 59.22 -9.71 -50.66
N ILE A 344 59.28 -10.84 -49.95
CA ILE A 344 60.45 -11.31 -49.20
C ILE A 344 61.64 -11.73 -50.09
N ALA A 345 61.40 -12.14 -51.34
CA ALA A 345 62.48 -12.54 -52.25
C ALA A 345 63.24 -11.36 -52.88
N ALA A 346 62.60 -10.18 -52.98
CA ALA A 346 63.17 -8.99 -53.62
C ALA A 346 63.82 -8.01 -52.62
N ALA A 347 63.52 -8.13 -51.32
CA ALA A 347 63.97 -7.21 -50.28
C ALA A 347 65.41 -7.44 -49.77
N LYS A 348 66.03 -8.58 -50.10
CA LYS A 348 67.38 -8.93 -49.61
C LYS A 348 68.49 -8.00 -50.11
N MET A 349 68.31 -7.34 -51.27
CA MET A 349 69.29 -6.40 -51.84
C MET A 349 69.08 -4.93 -51.39
N ARG A 350 67.98 -4.59 -50.72
CA ARG A 350 67.69 -3.22 -50.23
C ARG A 350 68.01 -3.04 -48.73
N ALA A 351 68.50 -4.09 -48.08
CA ALA A 351 68.71 -4.15 -46.63
C ALA A 351 69.84 -3.24 -46.12
N GLU A 352 70.81 -2.87 -46.95
CA GLU A 352 71.94 -2.01 -46.52
C GLU A 352 71.56 -0.52 -46.43
N SER A 353 70.51 -0.06 -47.14
CA SER A 353 70.10 1.36 -47.12
C SER A 353 69.03 1.73 -46.09
N ALA A 354 68.49 0.76 -45.34
CA ALA A 354 67.32 0.94 -44.47
C ALA A 354 67.63 1.13 -42.96
N GLU A 355 68.85 0.83 -42.50
CA GLU A 355 69.25 1.04 -41.09
C GLU A 355 69.35 2.53 -40.71
N ALA A 356 69.58 3.42 -41.69
CA ALA A 356 69.66 4.87 -41.45
C ALA A 356 68.28 5.55 -41.23
N LEU A 357 67.18 4.91 -41.63
CA LEU A 357 65.83 5.51 -41.57
C LEU A 357 65.04 5.09 -40.32
N THR A 358 65.38 3.95 -39.71
CA THR A 358 64.69 3.38 -38.54
C THR A 358 65.05 4.04 -37.21
N SER A 359 66.20 4.71 -37.12
CA SER A 359 66.57 5.52 -35.95
C SER A 359 65.67 6.76 -35.80
N LEU A 360 65.28 7.38 -36.92
CA LEU A 360 64.43 8.58 -36.96
C LEU A 360 62.97 8.30 -36.56
N GLU A 361 62.43 7.13 -36.91
CA GLU A 361 61.06 6.74 -36.58
C GLU A 361 60.89 6.38 -35.09
N ARG A 362 61.94 5.80 -34.48
CA ARG A 362 61.96 5.51 -33.04
C ARG A 362 62.00 6.77 -32.19
N GLU A 363 62.78 7.78 -32.60
CA GLU A 363 62.80 9.10 -31.96
C GLU A 363 61.41 9.75 -31.97
N ARG A 364 60.72 9.72 -33.12
CA ARG A 364 59.37 10.30 -33.27
C ARG A 364 58.32 9.60 -32.43
N THR A 365 58.43 8.28 -32.25
CA THR A 365 57.48 7.49 -31.45
C THR A 365 57.69 7.71 -29.96
N GLN A 366 58.94 7.83 -29.50
CA GLN A 366 59.27 8.15 -28.10
C GLN A 366 58.81 9.56 -27.69
N SER A 367 58.90 10.56 -28.58
CA SER A 367 58.39 11.91 -28.30
C SER A 367 56.87 11.94 -28.10
N ILE A 368 56.09 11.09 -28.79
CA ILE A 368 54.63 11.03 -28.62
C ILE A 368 54.23 10.36 -27.30
N GLU A 369 54.96 9.35 -26.85
CA GLU A 369 54.72 8.70 -25.56
C GLU A 369 55.00 9.63 -24.39
N LEU A 370 56.11 10.38 -24.43
CA LEU A 370 56.46 11.37 -23.41
C LEU A 370 55.42 12.51 -23.34
N LEU A 371 54.95 13.02 -24.49
CA LEU A 371 53.92 14.06 -24.53
C LEU A 371 52.58 13.60 -23.93
N ASN A 372 52.18 12.33 -24.13
CA ASN A 372 50.96 11.78 -23.54
C ASN A 372 51.08 11.51 -22.04
N GLU A 373 52.27 11.17 -21.55
CA GLU A 373 52.54 11.09 -20.11
C GLU A 373 52.38 12.46 -19.43
N ILE A 374 52.99 13.50 -20.01
CA ILE A 374 52.90 14.88 -19.52
C ILE A 374 51.46 15.39 -19.56
N GLY A 375 50.73 15.12 -20.65
CA GLY A 375 49.32 15.52 -20.76
C GLY A 375 48.44 14.93 -19.65
N ARG A 376 48.67 13.66 -19.27
CA ARG A 376 47.97 13.02 -18.14
C ARG A 376 48.35 13.61 -16.80
N GLU A 377 49.63 13.87 -16.58
CA GLU A 377 50.12 14.41 -15.32
C GLU A 377 49.57 15.83 -15.03
N ILE A 378 49.50 16.68 -16.07
CA ILE A 378 48.98 18.04 -15.96
C ILE A 378 47.45 18.05 -15.78
N THR A 379 46.72 17.26 -16.58
CA THR A 379 45.24 17.20 -16.51
C THR A 379 44.70 16.54 -15.24
N SER A 380 45.53 15.80 -14.51
CA SER A 380 45.16 15.17 -13.24
C SER A 380 45.14 16.13 -12.03
N SER A 381 45.78 17.30 -12.15
CA SER A 381 45.80 18.29 -11.08
C SER A 381 44.58 19.21 -11.16
N LEU A 382 43.98 19.51 -10.01
CA LEU A 382 42.87 20.46 -9.87
C LEU A 382 43.30 21.77 -9.19
N ASP A 383 44.58 21.91 -8.88
CA ASP A 383 45.18 23.06 -8.22
C ASP A 383 46.01 23.90 -9.20
N PHE A 384 45.77 25.21 -9.23
CA PHE A 384 46.39 26.13 -10.19
C PHE A 384 47.91 26.18 -10.02
N ASP A 385 48.38 26.29 -8.79
CA ASP A 385 49.81 26.42 -8.49
C ASP A 385 50.55 25.14 -8.88
N THR A 386 49.97 23.98 -8.56
CA THR A 386 50.49 22.67 -8.96
C THR A 386 50.53 22.50 -10.49
N ILE A 387 49.49 22.95 -11.21
CA ILE A 387 49.48 22.91 -12.68
C ILE A 387 50.59 23.79 -13.26
N PHE A 388 50.75 25.00 -12.73
CA PHE A 388 51.73 25.97 -13.22
C PHE A 388 53.17 25.53 -12.96
N GLU A 389 53.47 25.01 -11.77
CA GLU A 389 54.80 24.53 -11.42
C GLU A 389 55.22 23.32 -12.27
N ARG A 390 54.33 22.34 -12.44
CA ARG A 390 54.58 21.18 -13.31
C ARG A 390 54.81 21.58 -14.77
N LEU A 391 54.05 22.55 -15.25
CA LEU A 391 54.21 23.05 -16.61
C LEU A 391 55.56 23.75 -16.80
N TYR A 392 55.97 24.58 -15.84
CA TYR A 392 57.29 25.22 -15.84
C TYR A 392 58.42 24.18 -15.88
N GLU A 393 58.38 23.16 -15.02
CA GLU A 393 59.40 22.10 -14.98
C GLU A 393 59.51 21.36 -16.32
N ARG A 394 58.38 21.06 -16.96
CA ARG A 394 58.36 20.31 -18.23
C ARG A 394 58.81 21.17 -19.41
N VAL A 395 58.43 22.44 -19.43
CA VAL A 395 58.85 23.36 -20.50
C VAL A 395 60.36 23.56 -20.47
N ASN A 396 60.96 23.75 -19.29
CA ASN A 396 62.42 23.89 -19.16
C ASN A 396 63.21 22.61 -19.49
N GLN A 397 62.59 21.43 -19.48
CA GLN A 397 63.24 20.18 -19.93
C GLN A 397 63.24 20.05 -21.46
N LEU A 398 62.30 20.72 -22.15
CA LEU A 398 62.06 20.56 -23.58
C LEU A 398 62.56 21.76 -24.41
N ALA A 399 62.64 22.94 -23.81
CA ALA A 399 63.18 24.15 -24.41
C ALA A 399 63.99 24.92 -23.36
N ASP A 400 65.17 25.40 -23.74
CA ASP A 400 66.00 26.26 -22.89
C ASP A 400 65.40 27.67 -22.85
N ALA A 401 64.42 27.86 -21.97
CA ALA A 401 63.70 29.11 -21.81
C ALA A 401 64.38 29.99 -20.75
N ASP A 402 64.92 31.14 -21.16
CA ASP A 402 65.43 32.14 -20.20
C ASP A 402 64.29 32.73 -19.37
N VAL A 403 63.10 32.87 -19.96
CA VAL A 403 61.89 33.36 -19.30
C VAL A 403 60.72 32.43 -19.61
N PHE A 404 59.98 32.02 -18.57
CA PHE A 404 58.71 31.31 -18.66
C PHE A 404 57.63 32.13 -17.96
N GLY A 405 56.43 32.18 -18.53
CA GLY A 405 55.31 32.86 -17.90
C GLY A 405 53.96 32.24 -18.24
N ILE A 406 53.04 32.24 -17.28
CA ILE A 406 51.64 31.89 -17.47
C ILE A 406 50.76 32.98 -16.87
N GLY A 407 49.89 33.54 -17.71
CA GLY A 407 48.94 34.58 -17.36
C GLY A 407 47.51 34.07 -17.48
N LEU A 408 46.70 34.29 -16.45
CA LEU A 408 45.25 34.05 -16.50
C LEU A 408 44.55 35.28 -17.04
N TYR A 409 43.64 35.08 -17.98
CA TYR A 409 42.87 36.16 -18.60
C TYR A 409 41.54 36.33 -17.89
N ASP A 410 41.33 37.51 -17.30
CA ASP A 410 40.05 37.94 -16.76
C ASP A 410 39.34 38.82 -17.79
N ALA A 411 38.30 38.26 -18.41
CA ALA A 411 37.51 38.93 -19.43
C ALA A 411 36.65 40.09 -18.88
N GLU A 412 36.21 40.00 -17.62
CA GLU A 412 35.38 41.05 -17.00
C GLU A 412 36.23 42.27 -16.65
N ARG A 413 37.42 42.04 -16.09
CA ARG A 413 38.35 43.10 -15.69
C ARG A 413 39.25 43.57 -16.82
N ARG A 414 39.24 42.88 -17.98
CA ARG A 414 40.14 43.09 -19.12
C ARG A 414 41.61 43.15 -18.69
N GLN A 415 42.04 42.17 -17.91
CA GLN A 415 43.41 42.09 -17.41
C GLN A 415 43.98 40.68 -17.53
N ILE A 416 45.30 40.60 -17.73
CA ILE A 416 46.06 39.34 -17.70
C ILE A 416 46.85 39.32 -16.40
N GLU A 417 46.49 38.42 -15.49
CA GLU A 417 47.17 38.21 -14.21
C GLU A 417 48.26 37.14 -14.36
N TYR A 418 49.53 37.53 -14.25
CA TYR A 418 50.65 36.58 -14.29
C TYR A 418 50.87 36.02 -12.89
N ARG A 419 50.38 34.80 -12.68
CA ARG A 419 50.50 34.08 -11.40
C ARG A 419 51.82 33.36 -11.25
N LEU A 420 52.41 32.91 -12.34
CA LEU A 420 53.75 32.34 -12.37
C LEU A 420 54.53 32.91 -13.56
N ALA A 421 55.60 33.64 -13.27
CA ALA A 421 56.58 34.06 -14.25
C ALA A 421 57.97 33.94 -13.64
N ILE A 422 58.90 33.37 -14.38
CA ILE A 422 60.26 33.02 -13.92
C ILE A 422 61.26 33.42 -15.00
N GLU A 423 62.31 34.14 -14.62
CA GLU A 423 63.46 34.45 -15.46
C GLU A 423 64.72 33.85 -14.84
N LYS A 424 65.42 32.96 -15.58
CA LYS A 424 66.64 32.27 -15.13
C LYS A 424 66.54 31.68 -13.71
N GLY A 425 65.41 31.04 -13.41
CA GLY A 425 65.11 30.43 -12.11
C GLY A 425 64.66 31.40 -11.02
N LYS A 426 64.53 32.69 -11.31
CA LYS A 426 64.08 33.72 -10.36
C LYS A 426 62.66 34.15 -10.67
N ARG A 427 61.77 34.13 -9.68
CA ARG A 427 60.36 34.52 -9.85
C ARG A 427 60.21 36.03 -10.00
N TYR A 428 59.28 36.43 -10.86
CA TYR A 428 58.76 37.79 -10.89
C TYR A 428 57.82 37.99 -9.70
N ALA A 429 57.79 39.21 -9.14
CA ALA A 429 56.68 39.57 -8.26
C ALA A 429 55.36 39.54 -9.05
N PRO A 430 54.24 39.04 -8.48
CA PRO A 430 52.97 38.97 -9.19
C PRO A 430 52.59 40.32 -9.83
N TYR A 431 52.24 40.29 -11.11
CA TYR A 431 51.92 41.50 -11.86
C TYR A 431 50.75 41.25 -12.81
N THR A 432 50.08 42.35 -13.17
CA THR A 432 49.02 42.34 -14.17
C THR A 432 49.45 43.11 -15.41
N ARG A 433 48.87 42.75 -16.55
CA ARG A 433 48.93 43.52 -17.79
C ARG A 433 47.51 43.94 -18.18
N ASP A 434 47.34 45.19 -18.58
CA ASP A 434 46.07 45.69 -19.11
C ASP A 434 45.80 45.05 -20.47
N ALA A 435 44.72 44.29 -20.58
CA ALA A 435 44.34 43.62 -21.83
C ALA A 435 43.57 44.54 -22.78
N SER A 436 43.36 45.81 -22.43
CA SER A 436 42.74 46.82 -23.28
C SER A 436 43.75 47.52 -24.19
N ASN A 437 45.05 47.36 -23.94
CA ASN A 437 46.10 47.91 -24.79
C ASN A 437 46.49 46.87 -25.88
N PRO A 438 46.14 47.11 -27.15
CA PRO A 438 46.39 46.17 -28.25
C PRO A 438 47.87 46.06 -28.66
N ASP A 439 48.71 47.02 -28.26
CA ASP A 439 50.15 47.01 -28.52
C ASP A 439 50.92 46.12 -27.51
N GLN A 440 50.36 44.94 -27.22
CA GLN A 440 50.97 43.92 -26.37
C GLN A 440 50.80 42.54 -27.00
N LEU A 441 51.92 41.83 -27.17
CA LEU A 441 51.97 40.47 -27.73
C LEU A 441 51.02 39.46 -27.04
N PRO A 442 50.93 39.38 -25.69
CA PRO A 442 49.97 38.48 -25.05
C PRO A 442 48.50 38.87 -25.29
N VAL A 443 48.20 40.16 -25.49
CA VAL A 443 46.84 40.63 -25.80
C VAL A 443 46.47 40.22 -27.21
N TRP A 444 47.35 40.44 -28.19
CA TRP A 444 47.15 39.98 -29.56
C TRP A 444 46.92 38.47 -29.63
N CYS A 445 47.73 37.70 -28.88
CA CYS A 445 47.62 36.24 -28.79
C CYS A 445 46.24 35.78 -28.30
N ILE A 446 45.70 36.43 -27.27
CA ILE A 446 44.39 36.11 -26.70
C ILE A 446 43.27 36.51 -27.67
N GLU A 447 43.30 37.72 -28.22
CA GLU A 447 42.26 38.25 -29.11
C GLU A 447 42.13 37.44 -30.41
N HIS A 448 43.26 37.04 -31.00
CA HIS A 448 43.29 36.30 -32.26
C HIS A 448 43.23 34.78 -32.06
N ARG A 449 43.37 34.29 -30.81
CA ARG A 449 43.45 32.86 -30.46
C ARG A 449 44.51 32.13 -31.29
N GLN A 450 45.63 32.80 -31.56
CA GLN A 450 46.73 32.31 -32.38
C GLN A 450 48.07 32.45 -31.66
N PRO A 451 49.06 31.58 -31.97
CA PRO A 451 50.42 31.72 -31.47
C PRO A 451 51.06 33.02 -31.96
N VAL A 452 51.87 33.64 -31.10
CA VAL A 452 52.87 34.62 -31.51
C VAL A 452 54.21 33.92 -31.48
N PHE A 453 54.88 33.81 -32.62
CA PHE A 453 56.22 33.23 -32.72
C PHE A 453 57.17 34.24 -33.37
N ILE A 454 58.24 34.59 -32.63
CA ILE A 454 59.21 35.62 -32.99
C ILE A 454 60.62 35.11 -32.66
N ASN A 455 61.53 35.14 -33.64
CA ASN A 455 62.93 34.77 -33.45
C ASN A 455 63.88 35.98 -33.42
N ASP A 456 63.47 37.09 -34.03
CA ASP A 456 64.12 38.39 -33.91
C ASP A 456 63.08 39.46 -33.56
N ILE A 457 63.06 39.88 -32.29
CA ILE A 457 62.07 40.83 -31.79
C ILE A 457 62.13 42.16 -32.53
N ASP A 458 63.31 42.65 -32.93
CA ASP A 458 63.45 43.96 -33.59
C ASP A 458 62.87 43.95 -35.01
N ALA A 459 62.92 42.80 -35.67
CA ALA A 459 62.48 42.65 -37.07
C ALA A 459 61.03 42.17 -37.19
N GLU A 460 60.55 41.35 -36.24
CA GLU A 460 59.31 40.57 -36.44
C GLU A 460 58.12 41.04 -35.60
N TYR A 461 58.32 41.90 -34.58
CA TYR A 461 57.22 42.36 -33.71
C TYR A 461 56.08 43.03 -34.48
N SER A 462 56.43 43.76 -35.55
CA SER A 462 55.50 44.53 -36.39
C SER A 462 54.47 43.67 -37.12
N ARG A 463 54.66 42.34 -37.16
CA ARG A 463 53.67 41.38 -37.69
C ARG A 463 52.43 41.25 -36.79
N TYR A 464 52.58 41.56 -35.51
CA TYR A 464 51.53 41.35 -34.50
C TYR A 464 51.05 42.66 -33.88
N ILE A 465 51.95 43.60 -33.57
CA ILE A 465 51.62 44.86 -32.88
C ILE A 465 52.29 46.06 -33.54
N SER A 466 51.74 47.26 -33.33
CA SER A 466 52.24 48.48 -33.99
C SER A 466 53.48 49.04 -33.30
N ARG A 467 53.57 48.87 -31.98
CA ARG A 467 54.70 49.31 -31.17
C ARG A 467 55.06 48.24 -30.14
N PHE A 468 56.33 47.88 -30.07
CA PHE A 468 56.85 47.05 -28.99
C PHE A 468 57.48 47.96 -27.91
N ASP A 469 56.93 47.91 -26.70
CA ASP A 469 57.45 48.60 -25.52
C ASP A 469 57.47 47.63 -24.35
N GLU A 470 58.64 47.03 -24.11
CA GLU A 470 58.85 46.14 -22.98
C GLU A 470 59.45 46.88 -21.80
N GLN A 471 58.60 47.14 -20.80
CA GLN A 471 59.03 47.71 -19.54
C GLN A 471 59.74 46.64 -18.70
N SER A 472 60.97 46.92 -18.28
CA SER A 472 61.67 46.12 -17.27
C SER A 472 60.87 46.08 -15.98
N ARG A 473 60.68 44.87 -15.42
CA ARG A 473 59.94 44.61 -14.19
C ARG A 473 60.89 44.13 -13.10
N LEU A 474 60.49 44.32 -11.85
CA LEU A 474 61.26 43.87 -10.69
C LEU A 474 61.05 42.36 -10.48
N LEU A 475 62.14 41.61 -10.35
CA LEU A 475 62.13 40.24 -9.87
C LEU A 475 62.10 40.23 -8.34
N GLU A 476 61.67 39.12 -7.73
CA GLU A 476 61.57 39.01 -6.26
C GLU A 476 62.90 39.24 -5.53
N ASP A 477 64.03 39.02 -6.20
CA ASP A 477 65.37 39.24 -5.65
C ASP A 477 65.90 40.68 -5.81
N GLY A 478 65.07 41.59 -6.33
CA GLY A 478 65.40 42.99 -6.52
C GLY A 478 66.14 43.32 -7.82
N THR A 479 66.39 42.34 -8.70
CA THR A 479 66.94 42.59 -10.04
C THR A 479 65.88 43.04 -11.04
N MET A 480 66.28 43.72 -12.11
CA MET A 480 65.37 44.17 -13.18
C MET A 480 65.38 43.19 -14.35
N SER A 481 64.21 42.92 -14.92
CA SER A 481 64.07 42.03 -16.06
C SER A 481 64.71 42.59 -17.32
N ARG A 482 65.19 41.67 -18.14
CA ARG A 482 65.81 41.99 -19.43
C ARG A 482 64.81 41.81 -20.57
N PRO A 483 64.88 42.62 -21.64
CA PRO A 483 64.06 42.39 -22.81
C PRO A 483 64.51 41.11 -23.55
N PRO A 484 63.59 40.24 -23.96
CA PRO A 484 63.86 39.07 -24.79
C PRO A 484 64.23 39.49 -26.21
N GLN A 485 64.90 38.60 -26.93
CA GLN A 485 65.24 38.74 -28.35
C GLN A 485 64.43 37.77 -29.22
N SER A 486 63.97 36.66 -28.64
CA SER A 486 63.04 35.71 -29.25
C SER A 486 62.01 35.23 -28.23
N LEU A 487 60.80 34.91 -28.69
CA LEU A 487 59.70 34.51 -27.83
C LEU A 487 58.62 33.71 -28.55
N ILE A 488 57.87 32.94 -27.76
CA ILE A 488 56.61 32.31 -28.14
C ILE A 488 55.54 32.71 -27.12
N TYR A 489 54.39 33.19 -27.58
CA TYR A 489 53.14 33.21 -26.80
C TYR A 489 52.16 32.21 -27.40
N LEU A 490 51.44 31.51 -26.53
CA LEU A 490 50.37 30.58 -26.91
C LEU A 490 49.11 30.83 -26.09
N PRO A 491 47.93 30.84 -26.75
CA PRO A 491 46.67 31.01 -26.03
C PRO A 491 46.33 29.70 -25.31
N LEU A 492 45.94 29.83 -24.05
CA LEU A 492 45.32 28.75 -23.30
C LEU A 492 43.81 28.79 -23.57
N ALA A 493 43.39 28.20 -24.68
CA ALA A 493 42.02 28.22 -25.15
C ALA A 493 41.30 26.90 -24.88
N SER A 494 40.06 26.99 -24.42
CA SER A 494 39.19 25.84 -24.25
C SER A 494 37.79 26.17 -24.77
N GLN A 495 37.30 25.32 -25.68
CA GLN A 495 36.03 25.44 -26.40
C GLN A 495 35.76 26.89 -26.87
N ASP A 496 34.92 27.62 -26.16
CA ASP A 496 34.42 28.95 -26.58
C ASP A 496 35.12 30.14 -25.92
N ARG A 497 36.12 29.92 -25.04
CA ARG A 497 36.83 31.01 -24.36
C ARG A 497 38.35 30.83 -24.31
N VAL A 498 39.07 31.92 -24.08
CA VAL A 498 40.51 31.91 -23.76
C VAL A 498 40.65 32.09 -22.26
N VAL A 499 41.24 31.11 -21.58
CA VAL A 499 41.43 31.07 -20.13
C VAL A 499 42.70 31.83 -19.73
N GLY A 500 43.66 31.96 -20.66
CA GLY A 500 44.92 32.64 -20.39
C GLY A 500 45.90 32.57 -21.54
N VAL A 501 47.17 32.80 -21.24
CA VAL A 501 48.29 32.76 -22.17
C VAL A 501 49.51 32.15 -21.49
N ILE A 502 50.29 31.37 -22.22
CA ILE A 502 51.59 30.85 -21.80
C ILE A 502 52.69 31.44 -22.69
N THR A 503 53.87 31.68 -22.14
CA THR A 503 55.02 32.21 -22.88
C THR A 503 56.33 31.57 -22.48
N ILE A 504 57.19 31.39 -23.48
CA ILE A 504 58.63 31.18 -23.30
C ILE A 504 59.40 32.23 -24.09
N GLN A 505 60.51 32.71 -23.53
CA GLN A 505 61.32 33.76 -24.13
C GLN A 505 62.81 33.50 -23.91
N SER A 506 63.64 34.02 -24.82
CA SER A 506 65.09 33.95 -24.70
C SER A 506 65.72 35.31 -24.97
N PHE A 507 66.85 35.57 -24.33
CA PHE A 507 67.66 36.75 -24.58
C PHE A 507 68.51 36.66 -25.85
N GLU A 508 68.49 35.50 -26.52
CA GLU A 508 69.20 35.28 -27.79
C GLU A 508 68.23 35.33 -28.97
N LYS A 509 68.72 35.80 -30.13
CA LYS A 509 67.97 35.73 -31.39
C LYS A 509 67.99 34.29 -31.92
N ASN A 510 66.90 33.88 -32.59
CA ASN A 510 66.74 32.56 -33.19
C ASN A 510 66.83 31.37 -32.20
N ALA A 511 66.45 31.57 -30.93
CA ALA A 511 66.50 30.51 -29.93
C ALA A 511 65.45 29.41 -30.17
N TYR A 512 64.36 29.72 -30.88
CA TYR A 512 63.21 28.82 -31.00
C TYR A 512 62.98 28.31 -32.43
N THR A 513 62.51 27.07 -32.53
CA THR A 513 62.22 26.39 -33.81
C THR A 513 60.73 26.06 -33.91
N GLU A 514 60.26 25.73 -35.12
CA GLU A 514 58.90 25.19 -35.34
C GLU A 514 58.62 23.93 -34.51
N HIS A 515 59.66 23.16 -34.17
CA HIS A 515 59.54 22.02 -33.28
C HIS A 515 59.19 22.46 -31.85
N HIS A 516 59.86 23.50 -31.33
CA HIS A 516 59.55 24.08 -30.01
C HIS A 516 58.11 24.63 -29.98
N LEU A 517 57.67 25.32 -31.04
CA LEU A 517 56.29 25.80 -31.16
C LEU A 517 55.28 24.64 -31.12
N SER A 518 55.51 23.60 -31.91
CA SER A 518 54.62 22.42 -31.99
C SER A 518 54.52 21.68 -30.64
N MET A 519 55.63 21.53 -29.91
CA MET A 519 55.62 20.92 -28.58
C MET A 519 54.87 21.78 -27.56
N LEU A 520 55.12 23.09 -27.55
CA LEU A 520 54.49 24.00 -26.60
C LEU A 520 52.97 24.14 -26.88
N GLN A 521 52.52 24.05 -28.14
CA GLN A 521 51.10 23.98 -28.51
C GLN A 521 50.38 22.77 -27.90
N ASN A 522 51.05 21.60 -27.89
CA ASN A 522 50.49 20.40 -27.27
C ASN A 522 50.38 20.59 -25.75
N LEU A 523 51.41 21.14 -25.10
CA LEU A 523 51.37 21.44 -23.67
C LEU A 523 50.30 22.47 -23.32
N ALA A 524 50.20 23.56 -24.09
CA ALA A 524 49.18 24.59 -23.93
C ALA A 524 47.75 24.00 -24.04
N SER A 525 47.54 23.03 -24.94
CA SER A 525 46.26 22.33 -25.07
C SER A 525 45.92 21.52 -23.80
N PHE A 526 46.87 20.76 -23.26
CA PHE A 526 46.66 20.01 -22.01
C PHE A 526 46.44 20.93 -20.81
N THR A 527 47.22 22.02 -20.71
CA THR A 527 47.07 23.03 -19.66
C THR A 527 45.70 23.71 -19.74
N SER A 528 45.20 24.03 -20.93
CA SER A 528 43.89 24.65 -21.11
C SER A 528 42.77 23.77 -20.54
N VAL A 529 42.82 22.46 -20.79
CA VAL A 529 41.87 21.49 -20.24
C VAL A 529 42.01 21.38 -18.72
N ALA A 530 43.23 21.33 -18.19
CA ALA A 530 43.48 21.24 -16.75
C ALA A 530 42.94 22.46 -15.99
N LEU A 531 43.16 23.67 -16.52
CA LEU A 531 42.67 24.91 -15.91
C LEU A 531 41.14 25.03 -15.93
N ASP A 532 40.50 24.56 -17.01
CA ASP A 532 39.04 24.49 -17.07
C ASP A 532 38.46 23.48 -16.08
N ASN A 533 39.09 22.30 -15.93
CA ASN A 533 38.69 21.30 -14.94
C ASN A 533 38.84 21.84 -13.50
N ALA A 534 39.94 22.50 -13.19
CA ALA A 534 40.18 23.12 -11.88
C ALA A 534 39.13 24.20 -11.56
N ASN A 535 38.78 25.04 -12.53
CA ASN A 535 37.71 26.04 -12.38
C ASN A 535 36.33 25.40 -12.15
N ALA A 536 35.99 24.38 -12.94
CA ALA A 536 34.71 23.67 -12.80
C ALA A 536 34.57 22.99 -11.42
N TYR A 537 35.64 22.37 -10.93
CA TYR A 537 35.66 21.74 -9.61
C TYR A 537 35.41 22.73 -8.48
N ARG A 538 36.06 23.91 -8.52
CA ARG A 538 35.87 24.95 -7.50
C ARG A 538 34.40 25.41 -7.45
N GLN A 539 33.80 25.67 -8.61
CA GLN A 539 32.40 26.10 -8.70
C GLN A 539 31.42 25.06 -8.15
N MET A 540 31.66 23.78 -8.43
CA MET A 540 30.80 22.69 -7.96
C MET A 540 30.84 22.57 -6.42
N ASN A 541 32.03 22.71 -5.82
CA ASN A 541 32.21 22.61 -4.37
C ASN A 541 31.53 23.78 -3.63
N GLU A 542 31.55 24.99 -4.20
CA GLU A 542 30.82 26.15 -3.66
C GLU A 542 29.31 25.93 -3.68
N GLN A 543 28.77 25.40 -4.78
CA GLN A 543 27.35 25.07 -4.90
C GLN A 543 26.91 23.98 -3.91
N GLU A 544 27.74 22.95 -3.68
CA GLU A 544 27.44 21.89 -2.71
C GLU A 544 27.28 22.46 -1.29
N HIS A 545 28.17 23.36 -0.88
CA HIS A 545 28.08 24.01 0.42
C HIS A 545 26.81 24.86 0.58
N GLU A 546 26.39 25.57 -0.47
CA GLU A 546 25.17 26.36 -0.44
C GLU A 546 23.91 25.49 -0.33
N ILE A 547 23.83 24.42 -1.14
CA ILE A 547 22.72 23.47 -1.11
C ILE A 547 22.59 22.84 0.28
N ARG A 548 23.72 22.44 0.88
CA ARG A 548 23.72 21.83 2.21
C ARG A 548 23.19 22.78 3.28
N ARG A 549 23.57 24.06 3.23
CA ARG A 549 23.05 25.09 4.13
C ARG A 549 21.52 25.26 3.99
N LEU A 550 21.03 25.35 2.76
CA LEU A 550 19.60 25.51 2.48
C LEU A 550 18.79 24.28 2.93
N PHE A 551 19.35 23.08 2.76
CA PHE A 551 18.72 21.84 3.21
C PHE A 551 18.55 21.81 4.73
N ASP A 552 19.60 22.17 5.47
CA ASP A 552 19.56 22.22 6.94
C ASP A 552 18.55 23.26 7.45
N GLU A 553 18.44 24.42 6.80
CA GLU A 553 17.43 25.44 7.11
C GLU A 553 16.00 24.94 6.85
N ALA A 554 15.78 24.29 5.71
CA ALA A 554 14.47 23.73 5.36
C ALA A 554 14.03 22.63 6.33
N GLN A 555 14.96 21.76 6.76
CA GLN A 555 14.67 20.73 7.76
C GLN A 555 14.26 21.33 9.10
N ARG A 556 14.97 22.34 9.59
CA ARG A 556 14.62 23.02 10.86
C ARG A 556 13.26 23.71 10.79
N ALA A 557 12.98 24.41 9.70
CA ALA A 557 11.69 25.06 9.49
C ALA A 557 10.53 24.05 9.47
N ARG A 558 10.75 22.89 8.85
CA ARG A 558 9.76 21.81 8.80
C ARG A 558 9.50 21.20 10.19
N THR A 559 10.56 20.86 10.94
CA THR A 559 10.40 20.30 12.29
C THR A 559 9.65 21.27 13.21
N ALA A 560 9.98 22.55 13.18
CA ALA A 560 9.27 23.57 13.97
C ALA A 560 7.79 23.69 13.58
N ALA A 561 7.46 23.56 12.29
CA ALA A 561 6.08 23.57 11.82
C ALA A 561 5.30 22.34 12.29
N GLU A 562 5.90 21.15 12.24
CA GLU A 562 5.30 19.90 12.72
C GLU A 562 5.08 19.94 14.25
N GLU A 563 6.03 20.46 15.03
CA GLU A 563 5.88 20.67 16.48
C GLU A 563 4.76 21.67 16.82
N ALA A 564 4.67 22.78 16.06
CA ALA A 564 3.61 23.77 16.25
C ALA A 564 2.21 23.19 15.97
N ASP A 565 2.07 22.36 14.93
CA ASP A 565 0.80 21.74 14.57
C ASP A 565 0.37 20.67 15.61
N ALA A 566 1.32 19.90 16.12
CA ALA A 566 1.10 18.96 17.21
C ALA A 566 0.67 19.70 18.50
N ALA A 567 1.34 20.80 18.85
CA ALA A 567 0.99 21.62 20.01
C ALA A 567 -0.40 22.26 19.87
N LYS A 568 -0.75 22.77 18.68
CA LYS A 568 -2.09 23.31 18.36
C LYS A 568 -3.18 22.26 18.60
N SER A 569 -2.99 21.05 18.08
CA SER A 569 -3.95 19.94 18.21
C SER A 569 -4.12 19.49 19.66
N ALA A 570 -3.01 19.35 20.41
CA ALA A 570 -3.03 18.99 21.82
C ALA A 570 -3.75 20.06 22.67
N PHE A 571 -3.43 21.33 22.45
CA PHE A 571 -4.07 22.45 23.13
C PHE A 571 -5.59 22.47 22.94
N LEU A 572 -6.07 22.33 21.70
CA LEU A 572 -7.50 22.32 21.39
C LEU A 572 -8.23 21.16 22.06
N SER A 573 -7.63 19.95 22.10
CA SER A 573 -8.24 18.81 22.77
C SER A 573 -8.33 19.00 24.29
N THR A 574 -7.26 19.50 24.92
CA THR A 574 -7.22 19.72 26.37
C THR A 574 -8.20 20.82 26.80
N VAL A 575 -8.16 21.99 26.13
CA VAL A 575 -9.03 23.12 26.48
C VAL A 575 -10.50 22.75 26.38
N SER A 576 -10.90 22.01 25.34
CA SER A 576 -12.30 21.63 25.18
C SER A 576 -12.79 20.69 26.29
N HIS A 577 -11.95 19.76 26.76
CA HIS A 577 -12.31 18.88 27.88
C HIS A 577 -12.42 19.65 29.20
N GLU A 578 -11.47 20.55 29.45
CA GLU A 578 -11.43 21.41 30.64
C GLU A 578 -12.59 22.42 30.68
N LEU A 579 -13.10 22.86 29.52
CA LEU A 579 -14.27 23.74 29.46
C LEU A 579 -15.60 22.97 29.54
N ARG A 580 -15.70 21.79 28.92
CA ARG A 580 -16.95 21.00 28.91
C ARG A 580 -17.36 20.55 30.30
N THR A 581 -16.41 20.15 31.13
CA THR A 581 -16.65 19.61 32.48
C THR A 581 -17.37 20.61 33.42
N PRO A 582 -16.84 21.84 33.64
CA PRO A 582 -17.53 22.84 34.46
C PRO A 582 -18.83 23.30 33.81
N LEU A 583 -18.88 23.43 32.48
CA LEU A 583 -20.06 23.90 31.76
C LEU A 583 -21.23 22.92 31.86
N THR A 584 -20.96 21.62 31.76
CA THR A 584 -21.97 20.56 31.96
C THR A 584 -22.57 20.62 33.35
N SER A 585 -21.72 20.90 34.36
CA SER A 585 -22.16 21.03 35.75
C SER A 585 -23.03 22.29 35.96
N VAL A 586 -22.57 23.45 35.48
CA VAL A 586 -23.31 24.72 35.56
C VAL A 586 -24.67 24.61 34.86
N LEU A 587 -24.68 24.04 33.65
CA LEU A 587 -25.91 23.85 32.87
C LEU A 587 -26.86 22.87 33.55
N GLY A 588 -26.33 21.77 34.11
CA GLY A 588 -27.11 20.79 34.86
C GLY A 588 -27.80 21.42 36.08
N PHE A 589 -27.05 22.15 36.91
CA PHE A 589 -27.61 22.83 38.07
C PHE A 589 -28.60 23.93 37.67
N ALA A 590 -28.30 24.75 36.66
CA ALA A 590 -29.20 25.79 36.17
C ALA A 590 -30.53 25.19 35.67
N LYS A 591 -30.48 24.10 34.90
CA LYS A 591 -31.68 23.37 34.44
C LYS A 591 -32.49 22.79 35.60
N ILE A 592 -31.82 22.22 36.62
CA ILE A 592 -32.50 21.68 37.81
C ILE A 592 -33.18 22.80 38.62
N ILE A 593 -32.48 23.93 38.82
CA ILE A 593 -33.02 25.08 39.55
C ILE A 593 -34.23 25.63 38.81
N LYS A 594 -34.11 25.85 37.50
CA LYS A 594 -35.22 26.30 36.63
C LYS A 594 -36.42 25.37 36.74
N LYS A 595 -36.22 24.07 36.55
CA LYS A 595 -37.28 23.05 36.63
C LYS A 595 -37.98 23.05 37.99
N ARG A 596 -37.23 23.11 39.10
CA ARG A 596 -37.81 23.15 40.44
C ARG A 596 -38.57 24.44 40.71
N LEU A 597 -38.08 25.58 40.20
CA LEU A 597 -38.77 26.86 40.33
C LEU A 597 -40.11 26.83 39.56
N GLU A 598 -40.08 26.44 38.28
CA GLU A 598 -41.25 26.40 37.40
C GLU A 598 -42.31 25.37 37.86
N GLU A 599 -41.89 24.15 38.22
CA GLU A 599 -42.83 23.06 38.51
C GLU A 599 -43.32 23.02 39.97
N ARG A 600 -42.52 23.54 40.92
CA ARG A 600 -42.82 23.40 42.36
C ARG A 600 -43.00 24.71 43.09
N LEU A 601 -42.12 25.69 42.91
CA LEU A 601 -42.17 26.92 43.72
C LEU A 601 -43.13 27.95 43.15
N PHE A 602 -43.00 28.29 41.86
CA PHE A 602 -43.84 29.31 41.23
C PHE A 602 -45.35 29.01 41.31
N PRO A 603 -45.82 27.76 41.13
CA PRO A 603 -47.25 27.45 41.28
C PRO A 603 -47.78 27.61 42.72
N LEU A 604 -46.91 27.49 43.73
CA LEU A 604 -47.27 27.62 45.15
C LEU A 604 -47.28 29.09 45.63
N ILE A 605 -46.66 30.00 44.89
CA ILE A 605 -46.59 31.43 45.22
C ILE A 605 -47.76 32.14 44.53
N GLN A 606 -48.92 32.17 45.19
CA GLN A 606 -50.05 33.00 44.79
C GLN A 606 -49.98 34.33 45.53
N SER A 607 -49.51 35.38 44.86
CA SER A 607 -49.44 36.74 45.42
C SER A 607 -49.89 37.77 44.40
N ASP A 608 -50.77 38.68 44.83
CA ASP A 608 -51.21 39.83 44.03
C ASP A 608 -50.18 40.97 44.01
N ASP A 609 -49.13 40.90 44.83
CA ASP A 609 -48.07 41.91 44.85
C ASP A 609 -47.31 41.91 43.50
N LYS A 610 -47.38 43.05 42.80
CA LYS A 610 -46.72 43.29 41.52
C LYS A 610 -45.20 43.07 41.62
N LYS A 611 -44.55 43.42 42.73
CA LYS A 611 -43.11 43.23 42.93
C LYS A 611 -42.73 41.77 43.04
N VAL A 612 -43.58 40.94 43.66
CA VAL A 612 -43.34 39.49 43.78
C VAL A 612 -43.42 38.83 42.41
N ARG A 613 -44.46 39.14 41.62
CA ARG A 613 -44.60 38.64 40.24
C ARG A 613 -43.45 39.08 39.33
N GLN A 614 -43.01 40.34 39.43
CA GLN A 614 -41.85 40.82 38.67
C GLN A 614 -40.55 40.11 39.05
N THR A 615 -40.32 39.88 40.35
CA THR A 615 -39.13 39.15 40.82
C THR A 615 -39.14 37.70 40.33
N MET A 616 -40.29 37.02 40.37
CA MET A 616 -40.42 35.64 39.84
C MET A 616 -40.10 35.58 38.35
N GLN A 617 -40.66 36.50 37.57
CA GLN A 617 -40.38 36.60 36.14
C GLN A 617 -38.90 36.87 35.87
N GLN A 618 -38.28 37.78 36.63
CA GLN A 618 -36.88 38.13 36.47
C GLN A 618 -35.93 36.97 36.80
N VAL A 619 -36.24 36.17 37.84
CA VAL A 619 -35.46 34.96 38.17
C VAL A 619 -35.57 33.91 37.07
N ASP A 620 -36.78 33.70 36.53
CA ASP A 620 -37.01 32.77 35.42
C ASP A 620 -36.27 33.20 34.16
N ASP A 621 -36.37 34.48 33.79
CA ASP A 621 -35.70 35.04 32.62
C ASP A 621 -34.17 34.96 32.75
N ASN A 622 -33.62 35.28 33.93
CA ASN A 622 -32.18 35.15 34.19
C ASN A 622 -31.71 33.68 34.05
N LEU A 623 -32.46 32.72 34.57
CA LEU A 623 -32.13 31.30 34.43
C LEU A 623 -32.23 30.82 32.99
N LYS A 624 -33.22 31.28 32.22
CA LYS A 624 -33.32 31.02 30.79
C LYS A 624 -32.08 31.49 30.03
N VAL A 625 -31.61 32.71 30.32
CA VAL A 625 -30.38 33.27 29.72
C VAL A 625 -29.16 32.42 30.08
N VAL A 626 -29.00 32.04 31.35
CA VAL A 626 -27.88 31.19 31.79
C VAL A 626 -27.89 29.83 31.10
N VAL A 627 -29.06 29.21 30.95
CA VAL A 627 -29.20 27.92 30.27
C VAL A 627 -28.89 28.06 28.77
N SER A 628 -29.44 29.08 28.10
CA SER A 628 -29.21 29.28 26.66
C SER A 628 -27.75 29.62 26.34
N GLU A 629 -27.08 30.44 27.16
CA GLU A 629 -25.67 30.75 26.97
C GLU A 629 -24.78 29.54 27.26
N GLY A 630 -25.12 28.72 28.27
CA GLY A 630 -24.43 27.46 28.54
C GLY A 630 -24.53 26.45 27.39
N GLU A 631 -25.71 26.32 26.78
CA GLU A 631 -25.92 25.49 25.59
C GLU A 631 -25.15 26.03 24.38
N ARG A 632 -25.15 27.35 24.17
CA ARG A 632 -24.43 28.00 23.09
C ARG A 632 -22.92 27.83 23.20
N LEU A 633 -22.35 27.97 24.40
CA LEU A 633 -20.93 27.72 24.66
C LEU A 633 -20.55 26.26 24.42
N THR A 634 -21.41 25.32 24.81
CA THR A 634 -21.17 23.87 24.58
C THR A 634 -21.09 23.59 23.08
N LYS A 635 -22.04 24.12 22.31
CA LYS A 635 -22.05 23.98 20.85
C LYS A 635 -20.81 24.58 20.19
N LEU A 636 -20.39 25.77 20.62
CA LEU A 636 -19.17 26.41 20.11
C LEU A 636 -17.91 25.58 20.38
N ILE A 637 -17.81 24.95 21.55
CA ILE A 637 -16.69 24.07 21.89
C ILE A 637 -16.69 22.82 20.99
N ASP A 638 -17.87 22.24 20.74
CA ASP A 638 -18.01 21.07 19.86
C ASP A 638 -17.68 21.43 18.39
N ASP A 639 -18.15 22.57 17.89
CA ASP A 639 -17.86 23.05 16.52
C ASP A 639 -16.35 23.27 16.32
N VAL A 640 -15.65 23.85 17.31
CA VAL A 640 -14.20 24.06 17.27
C VAL A 640 -13.43 22.73 17.29
N LEU A 641 -13.90 21.75 18.06
CA LEU A 641 -13.31 20.41 18.08
C LEU A 641 -13.51 19.66 16.76
N ASP A 642 -14.69 19.76 16.17
CA ASP A 642 -14.98 19.09 14.92
C ASP A 642 -14.18 19.71 13.77
N LEU A 643 -14.03 21.04 13.74
CA LEU A 643 -13.11 21.71 12.82
C LEU A 643 -11.67 21.21 13.00
N ALA A 644 -11.19 21.09 14.24
CA ALA A 644 -9.84 20.58 14.52
C ALA A 644 -9.65 19.12 14.06
N LYS A 645 -10.67 18.26 14.20
CA LYS A 645 -10.63 16.88 13.69
C LYS A 645 -10.64 16.82 12.16
N ILE A 646 -11.36 17.73 11.51
CA ILE A 646 -11.38 17.86 10.05
C ILE A 646 -10.01 18.28 9.53
N GLU A 647 -9.41 19.33 10.11
CA GLU A 647 -8.06 19.79 9.76
C GLU A 647 -7.01 18.68 9.96
N ALA A 648 -7.15 17.87 11.02
CA ALA A 648 -6.27 16.75 11.31
C ALA A 648 -6.56 15.47 10.50
N GLY A 649 -7.59 15.46 9.64
CA GLY A 649 -7.99 14.27 8.88
C GLY A 649 -8.50 13.09 9.72
N LYS A 650 -8.90 13.34 10.98
CA LYS A 650 -9.35 12.33 11.96
C LYS A 650 -10.87 12.23 12.09
N LEU A 651 -11.63 12.99 11.28
CA LEU A 651 -13.08 12.88 11.27
C LEU A 651 -13.50 11.60 10.52
N GLU A 652 -14.11 10.67 11.25
CA GLU A 652 -14.67 9.46 10.65
C GLU A 652 -16.00 9.79 9.95
N TRP A 653 -16.04 9.56 8.64
CA TRP A 653 -17.25 9.72 7.83
C TRP A 653 -18.04 8.42 7.84
N HIS A 654 -19.21 8.43 8.48
CA HIS A 654 -20.17 7.32 8.40
C HIS A 654 -21.02 7.45 7.13
N MET A 655 -20.51 6.88 6.04
CA MET A 655 -21.19 6.89 4.75
C MET A 655 -22.16 5.70 4.67
N GLU A 656 -23.41 5.90 5.12
CA GLU A 656 -24.48 4.90 5.06
C GLU A 656 -25.70 5.40 4.27
N ALA A 657 -26.48 4.46 3.72
CA ALA A 657 -27.72 4.78 3.03
C ALA A 657 -28.78 5.23 4.04
N LEU A 658 -29.18 6.50 3.98
CA LEU A 658 -30.14 7.10 4.90
C LEU A 658 -31.49 7.33 4.21
N SER A 659 -32.57 6.91 4.88
CA SER A 659 -33.93 7.21 4.44
C SER A 659 -34.24 8.68 4.73
N ILE A 660 -34.38 9.49 3.68
CA ILE A 660 -34.79 10.90 3.80
C ILE A 660 -36.12 11.00 4.53
N ALA A 661 -37.03 10.04 4.32
CA ALA A 661 -38.32 9.99 5.02
C ALA A 661 -38.13 9.84 6.54
N GLU A 662 -37.26 8.95 7.00
CA GLU A 662 -36.99 8.78 8.44
C GLU A 662 -36.31 10.02 9.06
N VAL A 663 -35.42 10.69 8.30
CA VAL A 663 -34.80 11.93 8.76
C VAL A 663 -35.85 13.03 8.91
N ILE A 664 -36.74 13.17 7.94
CA ILE A 664 -37.84 14.15 7.99
C ILE A 664 -38.79 13.81 9.14
N ASP A 665 -39.17 12.55 9.32
CA ASP A 665 -40.06 12.13 10.40
C ASP A 665 -39.43 12.36 11.78
N ARG A 666 -38.13 12.05 11.94
CA ARG A 666 -37.40 12.34 13.18
C ARG A 666 -37.30 13.85 13.44
N ALA A 667 -37.00 14.64 12.42
CA ALA A 667 -36.94 16.11 12.55
C ALA A 667 -38.31 16.70 12.87
N ALA A 668 -39.37 16.22 12.22
CA ALA A 668 -40.75 16.62 12.48
C ALA A 668 -41.18 16.23 13.89
N ALA A 669 -40.92 15.00 14.34
CA ALA A 669 -41.23 14.54 15.70
C ALA A 669 -40.47 15.34 16.77
N ALA A 670 -39.17 15.62 16.54
CA ALA A 670 -38.36 16.41 17.45
C ALA A 670 -38.77 17.89 17.54
N THR A 671 -39.43 18.43 16.51
CA THR A 671 -39.89 19.81 16.47
C THR A 671 -41.38 19.97 16.74
N ALA A 672 -42.19 18.92 16.63
CA ALA A 672 -43.64 18.94 16.85
C ALA A 672 -44.01 19.47 18.24
N SER A 673 -43.25 19.10 19.27
CA SER A 673 -43.47 19.59 20.64
C SER A 673 -43.27 21.10 20.80
N LEU A 674 -42.49 21.74 19.92
CA LEU A 674 -42.32 23.21 19.91
C LEU A 674 -43.53 23.92 19.30
N PHE A 675 -44.27 23.24 18.42
CA PHE A 675 -45.51 23.75 17.81
C PHE A 675 -46.74 23.55 18.71
N GLU A 676 -46.77 22.49 19.54
CA GLU A 676 -47.85 22.30 20.52
C GLU A 676 -47.81 23.31 21.67
N GLN A 677 -46.63 23.88 22.00
CA GLN A 677 -46.46 24.84 23.10
C GLN A 677 -46.68 26.32 22.71
N LYS A 678 -46.87 26.62 21.42
CA LYS A 678 -47.25 27.97 20.97
C LYS A 678 -48.50 27.89 20.10
N PRO A 679 -49.66 28.40 20.55
CA PRO A 679 -50.80 28.54 19.65
C PRO A 679 -50.37 29.49 18.54
N VAL A 680 -50.27 28.96 17.32
CA VAL A 680 -50.04 29.75 16.12
C VAL A 680 -51.35 30.49 15.85
N THR A 681 -51.44 31.74 16.30
CA THR A 681 -52.46 32.72 15.88
C THR A 681 -52.09 33.36 14.56
#